data_AF-A0AAQ4QMG4-F1
#
_entry.id   AF-A0AAQ4QMG4-F1
#
_cell.length_a   1.000
_cell.length_b   1.000
_cell.length_c   1.000
_cell.angle_alpha   90.00
_cell.angle_beta   90.00
_cell.angle_gamma   90.00
#
_symmetry.space_group_name_H-M   'P 1'
#
loop_
_entity.id
_entity.type
_entity.pdbx_description
1 polymer ?
#
loop_
_entity_poly.entity_id
_entity_poly.type
_entity_poly.pdbx_seq_one_letter_code
_entity_poly.pdbx_strand_id
1 'polypeptide(L)'
;TPHPLSLIVPLYLKDGKQCRQNGRLFEDPLFPTSDQSLFYQNNSIGRITWKRPKELCSNPHLFVDGISAHDLHQGQLGNCWFVAACSSLASREALWQKVIPDWKDQEWNEEKPEFYAGIFHFRFWRFGQWVDVVIDDRLPTANGELVYCHSNDSNEFWSALVEKAYAKMCGCYEALDGGNTADALVDFTGGVSEPMDLMESGLKDNEEKRSELFERVLKVHDRGGLISCSIRATTAADMEARLSCGLVKGHAYAVTDVRRVRLGHGLLAYFRSDKLTMIRMRNPWGEREWNGAWSDSSEEWKKVSTSERERIGVTVQDDGEFWMTFDDFIVNFTDLILCRLINTSYLSFHKTWEEAVKRGSWRRHDDPLLNRAGGCGNHKQSFLQNPQYMFDVKKPEDEVLICLQQKDRRATLRDGRGENLAIGFDIHRVELNRIYRMHVTQQKVGGSVYINSRSVFKRIELKEGRYVIIPTTFDPGLEGDFLLRVFTDVLELTLHEPPQTCWSGLCGYPSLVTQVHILSANGLAGQDSNGVSDPYVIIRCEGEKVRSPVHKNTRAPNFDTKGLFYRKKANQPIRIEIYNHNALMDSFLGQVTLPTEQGEFQQTLHLRDKGDRRDNDLPGTLTVAMVTSPVLTSI
;
A
#
# COMPACT_ATOMS: atom_id res chain seq x y z
N THR A 1 -22.15 18.73 -11.97
CA THR A 1 -22.01 19.42 -10.67
C THR A 1 -20.53 19.43 -10.31
N PRO A 2 -19.92 20.58 -9.97
CA PRO A 2 -18.50 20.61 -9.67
C PRO A 2 -18.23 19.86 -8.36
N HIS A 3 -17.20 19.02 -8.36
CA HIS A 3 -16.78 18.15 -7.26
C HIS A 3 -16.24 19.02 -6.09
N PRO A 4 -16.58 18.78 -4.80
CA PRO A 4 -16.23 19.71 -3.72
C PRO A 4 -14.76 19.71 -3.27
N LEU A 5 -13.85 19.00 -3.93
CA LEU A 5 -12.57 18.59 -3.33
C LEU A 5 -11.31 19.04 -4.09
N SER A 6 -11.40 20.01 -5.01
CA SER A 6 -10.23 20.50 -5.74
C SER A 6 -9.98 22.00 -5.50
N LEU A 7 -8.85 22.30 -4.83
CA LEU A 7 -8.21 23.60 -4.58
C LEU A 7 -8.81 24.45 -3.44
N ILE A 8 -8.50 24.10 -2.18
CA ILE A 8 -9.16 24.66 -0.98
C ILE A 8 -8.24 25.56 -0.11
N VAL A 9 -6.90 25.56 -0.27
CA VAL A 9 -6.03 26.53 0.45
C VAL A 9 -6.46 28.01 0.23
N PRO A 10 -6.98 28.42 -0.94
CA PRO A 10 -7.55 29.77 -1.09
C PRO A 10 -8.79 30.01 -0.22
N LEU A 11 -9.60 28.98 0.09
CA LEU A 11 -10.85 29.12 0.84
C LEU A 11 -10.61 29.44 2.32
N TYR A 12 -9.72 28.74 3.03
CA TYR A 12 -9.45 29.04 4.45
C TYR A 12 -9.05 30.52 4.65
N LEU A 13 -8.06 30.98 3.89
CA LEU A 13 -7.58 32.36 3.98
C LEU A 13 -8.64 33.37 3.54
N LYS A 14 -9.41 33.06 2.49
CA LYS A 14 -10.47 33.93 1.96
C LYS A 14 -11.64 34.05 2.93
N ASP A 15 -12.17 32.92 3.39
CA ASP A 15 -13.34 32.84 4.26
C ASP A 15 -13.00 33.41 5.64
N GLY A 16 -11.84 33.08 6.19
CA GLY A 16 -11.34 33.68 7.42
C GLY A 16 -11.18 35.21 7.31
N LYS A 17 -10.64 35.71 6.20
CA LYS A 17 -10.55 37.17 5.97
C LYS A 17 -11.93 37.81 5.86
N GLN A 18 -12.86 37.18 5.16
CA GLN A 18 -14.23 37.69 4.99
C GLN A 18 -14.99 37.73 6.33
N CYS A 19 -14.86 36.69 7.16
CA CYS A 19 -15.43 36.64 8.51
C CYS A 19 -14.91 37.76 9.40
N ARG A 20 -13.58 37.98 9.42
CA ARG A 20 -12.96 39.09 10.15
C ARG A 20 -13.44 40.45 9.68
N GLN A 21 -13.51 40.66 8.36
CA GLN A 21 -14.00 41.92 7.79
C GLN A 21 -15.46 42.21 8.13
N ASN A 22 -16.29 41.17 8.26
CA ASN A 22 -17.71 41.31 8.56
C ASN A 22 -18.02 41.26 10.07
N GLY A 23 -17.03 41.05 10.94
CA GLY A 23 -17.23 40.90 12.38
C GLY A 23 -18.10 39.71 12.76
N ARG A 24 -18.05 38.61 11.98
CA ARG A 24 -18.84 37.40 12.19
C ARG A 24 -17.93 36.18 12.30
N LEU A 25 -18.33 35.20 13.09
CA LEU A 25 -17.67 33.90 13.12
C LEU A 25 -18.10 33.06 11.92
N PHE A 26 -17.18 32.21 11.45
CA PHE A 26 -17.44 31.31 10.33
C PHE A 26 -18.51 30.30 10.71
N GLU A 27 -19.43 30.08 9.78
CA GLU A 27 -20.45 29.06 9.84
C GLU A 27 -20.32 28.20 8.60
N ASP A 28 -20.02 26.92 8.78
CA ASP A 28 -19.74 26.01 7.68
C ASP A 28 -21.04 25.64 6.93
N PRO A 29 -21.24 26.13 5.68
CA PRO A 29 -22.46 25.84 4.94
C PRO A 29 -22.50 24.40 4.41
N LEU A 30 -21.34 23.71 4.36
CA LEU A 30 -21.22 22.36 3.84
C LEU A 30 -21.29 21.29 4.94
N PHE A 31 -21.23 21.70 6.22
CA PHE A 31 -21.34 20.82 7.37
C PHE A 31 -22.15 21.50 8.49
N PRO A 32 -23.47 21.66 8.30
CA PRO A 32 -24.30 22.47 9.17
C PRO A 32 -24.42 21.87 10.57
N THR A 33 -24.62 22.71 11.59
CA THR A 33 -24.82 22.27 12.98
C THR A 33 -26.23 21.71 13.20
N SER A 34 -26.50 20.55 12.60
CA SER A 34 -27.79 19.86 12.61
C SER A 34 -27.57 18.34 12.64
N ASP A 35 -28.64 17.59 12.86
CA ASP A 35 -28.62 16.12 12.87
C ASP A 35 -28.06 15.53 11.57
N GLN A 36 -28.15 16.24 10.43
CA GLN A 36 -27.56 15.79 9.16
C GLN A 36 -26.03 15.69 9.18
N SER A 37 -25.35 16.41 10.07
CA SER A 37 -23.89 16.31 10.22
C SER A 37 -23.48 15.26 11.25
N LEU A 38 -24.44 14.82 12.08
CA LEU A 38 -24.23 13.79 13.08
C LEU A 38 -24.56 12.41 12.53
N PHE A 39 -25.70 12.30 11.83
CA PHE A 39 -26.33 11.03 11.49
C PHE A 39 -26.69 10.96 9.99
N TYR A 40 -26.67 9.75 9.46
CA TYR A 40 -27.34 9.38 8.22
C TYR A 40 -28.50 8.40 8.45
N GLN A 41 -28.60 7.80 9.65
CA GLN A 41 -29.77 7.06 10.11
C GLN A 41 -30.59 7.90 11.11
N ASN A 42 -31.12 7.27 12.16
CA ASN A 42 -31.89 7.93 13.21
C ASN A 42 -30.99 8.45 14.33
N ASN A 43 -31.38 9.57 14.95
CA ASN A 43 -30.69 10.13 16.10
C ASN A 43 -30.74 9.15 17.29
N SER A 44 -29.56 8.64 17.67
CA SER A 44 -29.36 7.67 18.74
C SER A 44 -28.90 8.27 20.07
N ILE A 45 -28.46 9.54 20.08
CA ILE A 45 -27.80 10.20 21.24
C ILE A 45 -28.77 11.15 21.96
N GLY A 46 -29.85 11.57 21.30
CA GLY A 46 -30.87 12.45 21.86
C GLY A 46 -30.59 13.93 21.58
N ARG A 47 -30.76 14.79 22.60
CA ARG A 47 -30.68 16.26 22.41
C ARG A 47 -29.23 16.74 22.42
N ILE A 48 -28.70 17.00 21.22
CA ILE A 48 -27.37 17.58 21.00
C ILE A 48 -27.45 19.11 20.88
N THR A 49 -26.51 19.81 21.50
CA THR A 49 -26.27 21.23 21.29
C THR A 49 -24.89 21.46 20.69
N TRP A 50 -24.78 22.31 19.69
CA TRP A 50 -23.49 22.66 19.09
C TRP A 50 -22.94 23.90 19.77
N LYS A 51 -21.73 23.79 20.35
CA LYS A 51 -21.07 24.88 21.09
C LYS A 51 -19.65 25.09 20.60
N ARG A 52 -19.18 26.32 20.55
CA ARG A 52 -17.77 26.65 20.29
C ARG A 52 -16.93 26.44 21.55
N PRO A 53 -15.61 26.21 21.43
CA PRO A 53 -14.68 26.12 22.57
C PRO A 53 -14.79 27.28 23.56
N LYS A 54 -14.95 28.52 23.07
CA LYS A 54 -15.17 29.72 23.93
C LYS A 54 -16.46 29.70 24.75
N GLU A 55 -17.41 28.83 24.41
CA GLU A 55 -18.66 28.61 25.18
C GLU A 55 -18.53 27.46 26.20
N LEU A 56 -17.43 26.72 26.15
CA LEU A 56 -17.13 25.55 26.99
C LEU A 56 -16.07 25.87 28.04
N CYS A 57 -15.04 26.64 27.68
CA CYS A 57 -13.98 27.07 28.59
C CYS A 57 -13.55 28.52 28.32
N SER A 58 -12.88 29.14 29.30
CA SER A 58 -12.49 30.55 29.24
C SER A 58 -11.24 30.81 28.39
N ASN A 59 -10.34 29.83 28.27
CA ASN A 59 -9.06 29.96 27.60
C ASN A 59 -8.81 28.75 26.70
N PRO A 60 -9.57 28.59 25.59
CA PRO A 60 -9.39 27.47 24.68
C PRO A 60 -8.07 27.56 23.93
N HIS A 61 -7.43 26.42 23.72
CA HIS A 61 -6.21 26.25 22.93
C HIS A 61 -6.41 25.14 21.90
N LEU A 62 -5.71 25.25 20.78
CA LEU A 62 -5.57 24.16 19.86
C LEU A 62 -4.68 23.10 20.51
N PHE A 63 -3.56 23.52 21.13
CA PHE A 63 -2.60 22.66 21.81
C PHE A 63 -2.25 23.17 23.21
N VAL A 64 -2.26 22.29 24.21
CA VAL A 64 -1.77 22.56 25.57
C VAL A 64 -0.52 21.71 25.76
N ASP A 65 0.66 22.33 25.60
CA ASP A 65 1.98 21.66 25.64
C ASP A 65 2.34 20.77 24.43
N GLY A 66 1.72 21.03 23.28
CA GLY A 66 2.02 20.37 22.01
C GLY A 66 0.95 19.37 21.63
N ILE A 67 1.32 18.36 20.83
CA ILE A 67 0.41 17.25 20.52
C ILE A 67 0.93 15.99 21.19
N SER A 68 0.06 15.35 21.95
CA SER A 68 0.31 14.08 22.61
C SER A 68 -0.77 13.07 22.23
N ALA A 69 -0.41 11.78 22.32
CA ALA A 69 -1.42 10.75 22.16
C ALA A 69 -2.46 10.85 23.29
N HIS A 70 -2.08 11.35 24.48
CA HIS A 70 -2.94 11.54 25.64
C HIS A 70 -4.10 12.51 25.40
N ASP A 71 -4.03 13.36 24.39
CA ASP A 71 -5.08 14.34 24.06
C ASP A 71 -6.28 13.70 23.35
N LEU A 72 -6.21 12.39 23.11
CA LEU A 72 -7.17 11.60 22.36
C LEU A 72 -7.84 10.57 23.25
N HIS A 73 -9.08 10.86 23.62
CA HIS A 73 -10.03 9.93 24.21
C HIS A 73 -11.19 9.71 23.26
N GLN A 74 -11.54 8.44 23.02
CA GLN A 74 -12.71 8.10 22.23
C GLN A 74 -13.98 8.53 22.98
N GLY A 75 -14.88 9.22 22.28
CA GLY A 75 -16.22 9.53 22.80
C GLY A 75 -17.20 8.38 22.59
N GLN A 76 -18.48 8.70 22.39
CA GLN A 76 -19.56 7.71 22.26
C GLN A 76 -19.63 6.98 20.91
N LEU A 77 -18.74 7.31 19.97
CA LEU A 77 -18.75 6.79 18.60
C LEU A 77 -17.81 5.59 18.47
N GLY A 78 -18.20 4.54 17.73
CA GLY A 78 -17.38 3.37 17.44
C GLY A 78 -16.25 3.62 16.42
N ASN A 79 -15.52 4.73 16.57
CA ASN A 79 -14.45 5.14 15.66
C ASN A 79 -13.04 4.93 16.23
N CYS A 80 -12.85 3.93 17.10
CA CYS A 80 -11.56 3.57 17.70
C CYS A 80 -10.42 3.48 16.67
N TRP A 81 -10.71 3.00 15.45
CA TRP A 81 -9.78 2.93 14.33
C TRP A 81 -9.17 4.29 13.95
N PHE A 82 -9.97 5.37 14.00
CA PHE A 82 -9.53 6.73 13.72
C PHE A 82 -8.73 7.31 14.89
N VAL A 83 -9.23 7.13 16.12
CA VAL A 83 -8.57 7.65 17.35
C VAL A 83 -7.21 6.96 17.58
N ALA A 84 -7.11 5.66 17.32
CA ALA A 84 -5.84 4.92 17.33
C ALA A 84 -4.87 5.46 16.28
N ALA A 85 -5.34 5.72 15.06
CA ALA A 85 -4.51 6.32 14.02
C ALA A 85 -4.04 7.74 14.39
N CYS A 86 -4.90 8.55 15.03
CA CYS A 86 -4.53 9.87 15.55
C CYS A 86 -3.49 9.76 16.67
N SER A 87 -3.60 8.74 17.53
CA SER A 87 -2.63 8.49 18.60
C SER A 87 -1.25 8.16 18.03
N SER A 88 -1.19 7.37 16.95
CA SER A 88 0.05 7.15 16.22
C SER A 88 0.57 8.44 15.57
N LEU A 89 -0.32 9.26 14.99
CA LEU A 89 0.02 10.53 14.35
C LEU A 89 0.65 11.53 15.33
N ALA A 90 0.12 11.62 16.55
CA ALA A 90 0.63 12.49 17.61
C ALA A 90 2.12 12.25 17.91
N SER A 91 2.57 11.00 17.84
CA SER A 91 3.98 10.64 18.06
C SER A 91 4.95 11.12 16.96
N ARG A 92 4.46 11.69 15.85
CA ARG A 92 5.27 12.05 14.67
C ARG A 92 5.05 13.49 14.23
N GLU A 93 5.91 14.39 14.72
CA GLU A 93 5.83 15.83 14.44
C GLU A 93 5.72 16.19 12.95
N ALA A 94 6.60 15.62 12.13
CA ALA A 94 6.61 15.88 10.69
C ALA A 94 5.35 15.38 9.94
N LEU A 95 4.56 14.49 10.54
CA LEU A 95 3.31 13.99 9.97
C LEU A 95 2.12 14.79 10.46
N TRP A 96 2.00 15.05 11.77
CA TRP A 96 0.86 15.82 12.27
C TRP A 96 0.87 17.25 11.74
N GLN A 97 2.05 17.86 11.54
CA GLN A 97 2.15 19.21 10.92
C GLN A 97 1.68 19.24 9.46
N LYS A 98 1.64 18.08 8.77
CA LYS A 98 1.01 18.00 7.44
C LYS A 98 -0.51 17.96 7.55
N VAL A 99 -1.04 17.31 8.58
CA VAL A 99 -2.48 17.17 8.84
C VAL A 99 -3.07 18.45 9.44
N ILE A 100 -2.35 19.12 10.32
CA ILE A 100 -2.71 20.40 10.95
C ILE A 100 -1.71 21.46 10.47
N PRO A 101 -1.81 21.89 9.20
CA PRO A 101 -0.91 22.91 8.65
C PRO A 101 -1.13 24.25 9.35
N ASP A 102 -0.15 25.14 9.31
CA ASP A 102 -0.30 26.54 9.73
C ASP A 102 -0.88 26.69 11.16
N TRP A 103 -0.66 25.68 12.02
CA TRP A 103 -1.35 25.53 13.30
C TRP A 103 -1.21 26.73 14.24
N LYS A 104 -0.08 27.44 14.17
CA LYS A 104 0.16 28.68 14.93
C LYS A 104 -0.81 29.80 14.56
N ASP A 105 -1.23 29.87 13.30
CA ASP A 105 -2.18 30.86 12.80
C ASP A 105 -3.63 30.45 13.10
N GLN A 106 -3.86 29.16 13.38
CA GLN A 106 -5.16 28.62 13.79
C GLN A 106 -5.40 28.73 15.30
N GLU A 107 -4.35 28.91 16.10
CA GLU A 107 -4.43 29.01 17.56
C GLU A 107 -5.28 30.19 18.04
N TRP A 108 -5.98 30.00 19.16
CA TRP A 108 -6.63 31.08 19.88
C TRP A 108 -5.57 31.98 20.53
N ASN A 109 -5.37 33.16 19.94
CA ASN A 109 -4.39 34.12 20.42
C ASN A 109 -5.05 35.24 21.24
N GLU A 110 -4.80 35.27 22.55
CA GLU A 110 -5.32 36.32 23.45
C GLU A 110 -4.76 37.72 23.15
N GLU A 111 -3.54 37.81 22.61
CA GLU A 111 -2.92 39.09 22.21
C GLU A 111 -3.49 39.62 20.88
N LYS A 112 -4.14 38.74 20.11
CA LYS A 112 -4.64 38.99 18.75
C LYS A 112 -6.06 38.42 18.55
N PRO A 113 -7.04 38.77 19.41
CA PRO A 113 -8.38 38.19 19.39
C PRO A 113 -9.15 38.49 18.10
N GLU A 114 -8.80 39.56 17.38
CA GLU A 114 -9.37 39.94 16.09
C GLU A 114 -9.01 38.98 14.95
N PHE A 115 -7.99 38.14 15.13
CA PHE A 115 -7.61 37.13 14.15
C PHE A 115 -8.47 35.87 14.22
N TYR A 116 -9.07 35.61 15.39
CA TYR A 116 -10.01 34.51 15.57
C TYR A 116 -11.30 34.77 14.80
N ALA A 117 -11.63 33.83 13.90
CA ALA A 117 -12.85 33.87 13.09
C ALA A 117 -13.68 32.57 13.24
N GLY A 118 -13.39 31.72 14.22
CA GLY A 118 -14.09 30.45 14.43
C GLY A 118 -13.97 29.49 13.25
N ILE A 119 -12.83 29.50 12.57
CA ILE A 119 -12.52 28.75 11.35
C ILE A 119 -11.18 28.03 11.50
N PHE A 120 -11.14 26.76 11.13
CA PHE A 120 -9.99 25.87 11.20
C PHE A 120 -9.88 25.07 9.91
N HIS A 121 -8.69 24.53 9.61
CA HIS A 121 -8.52 23.64 8.47
C HIS A 121 -7.49 22.54 8.73
N PHE A 122 -7.75 21.40 8.10
CA PHE A 122 -6.99 20.17 8.22
C PHE A 122 -6.70 19.60 6.83
N ARG A 123 -5.64 18.82 6.67
CA ARG A 123 -5.32 18.15 5.40
C ARG A 123 -5.30 16.65 5.56
N PHE A 124 -6.00 15.97 4.66
CA PHE A 124 -6.01 14.52 4.59
C PHE A 124 -5.57 14.07 3.20
N TRP A 125 -4.73 13.06 3.13
CA TRP A 125 -4.37 12.42 1.88
C TRP A 125 -5.55 11.58 1.39
N ARG A 126 -6.07 11.90 0.21
CA ARG A 126 -7.20 11.22 -0.41
C ARG A 126 -6.86 10.88 -1.84
N PHE A 127 -6.80 9.59 -2.13
CA PHE A 127 -6.75 9.06 -3.48
C PHE A 127 -5.63 9.71 -4.33
N GLY A 128 -4.43 9.81 -3.76
CA GLY A 128 -3.24 10.34 -4.41
C GLY A 128 -2.99 11.83 -4.25
N GLN A 129 -3.79 12.56 -3.45
CA GLN A 129 -3.67 14.01 -3.30
C GLN A 129 -3.96 14.44 -1.86
N TRP A 130 -3.28 15.48 -1.37
CA TRP A 130 -3.65 16.12 -0.11
C TRP A 130 -4.86 17.03 -0.33
N VAL A 131 -5.92 16.81 0.44
CA VAL A 131 -7.16 17.57 0.39
C VAL A 131 -7.29 18.38 1.67
N ASP A 132 -7.45 19.69 1.52
CA ASP A 132 -7.65 20.64 2.61
C ASP A 132 -9.15 20.70 2.96
N VAL A 133 -9.49 20.60 4.24
CA VAL A 133 -10.84 20.54 4.78
C VAL A 133 -11.01 21.64 5.80
N VAL A 134 -11.78 22.66 5.43
CA VAL A 134 -12.12 23.79 6.29
C VAL A 134 -13.36 23.46 7.10
N ILE A 135 -13.36 23.80 8.39
CA ILE A 135 -14.50 23.65 9.30
C ILE A 135 -14.67 24.91 10.16
N ASP A 136 -15.86 25.11 10.71
CA ASP A 136 -16.02 25.95 11.90
C ASP A 136 -15.69 25.16 13.19
N ASP A 137 -15.57 25.85 14.32
CA ASP A 137 -15.25 25.24 15.62
C ASP A 137 -16.46 24.86 16.49
N ARG A 138 -17.68 24.84 15.95
CA ARG A 138 -18.84 24.35 16.72
C ARG A 138 -18.76 22.84 16.89
N LEU A 139 -18.73 22.35 18.11
CA LEU A 139 -18.60 20.93 18.44
C LEU A 139 -19.90 20.38 19.04
N PRO A 140 -20.26 19.11 18.75
CA PRO A 140 -21.42 18.44 19.34
C PRO A 140 -21.25 18.24 20.85
N THR A 141 -22.22 18.70 21.64
CA THR A 141 -22.22 18.58 23.10
C THR A 141 -23.53 18.03 23.63
N ALA A 142 -23.44 17.27 24.73
CA ALA A 142 -24.56 16.84 25.54
C ALA A 142 -24.29 17.26 26.99
N ASN A 143 -25.25 17.93 27.62
CA ASN A 143 -25.11 18.45 29.00
C ASN A 143 -23.89 19.36 29.24
N GLY A 144 -23.36 19.99 28.18
CA GLY A 144 -22.18 20.86 28.27
C GLY A 144 -20.85 20.15 28.08
N GLU A 145 -20.84 18.84 27.86
CA GLU A 145 -19.64 18.03 27.60
C GLU A 145 -19.57 17.60 26.13
N LEU A 146 -18.36 17.42 25.60
CA LEU A 146 -18.14 16.93 24.24
C LEU A 146 -18.62 15.47 24.12
N VAL A 147 -19.33 15.16 23.05
CA VAL A 147 -19.90 13.81 22.82
C VAL A 147 -18.91 12.86 22.17
N TYR A 148 -18.04 13.40 21.33
CA TYR A 148 -17.08 12.64 20.53
C TYR A 148 -15.66 12.81 21.09
N CYS A 149 -14.63 12.75 20.24
CA CYS A 149 -13.25 12.78 20.68
C CYS A 149 -12.92 14.08 21.45
N HIS A 150 -12.17 13.94 22.55
CA HIS A 150 -11.78 15.06 23.42
C HIS A 150 -10.46 14.77 24.15
N SER A 151 -9.80 15.84 24.63
CA SER A 151 -8.62 15.77 25.48
C SER A 151 -9.00 15.65 26.96
N ASN A 152 -8.07 15.17 27.78
CA ASN A 152 -8.17 15.26 29.24
C ASN A 152 -8.07 16.71 29.72
N ASP A 153 -7.33 17.54 28.98
CA ASP A 153 -7.27 18.96 29.22
C ASP A 153 -8.53 19.64 28.68
N SER A 154 -9.37 20.11 29.60
CA SER A 154 -10.67 20.73 29.28
C SER A 154 -10.60 21.97 28.37
N ASN A 155 -9.40 22.50 28.15
CA ASN A 155 -9.14 23.64 27.30
C ASN A 155 -8.39 23.31 26.01
N GLU A 156 -8.17 22.04 25.67
CA GLU A 156 -7.50 21.62 24.44
C GLU A 156 -8.48 20.99 23.43
N PHE A 157 -8.43 21.43 22.16
CA PHE A 157 -9.49 21.12 21.18
C PHE A 157 -9.03 20.52 19.84
N TRP A 158 -7.74 20.31 19.59
CA TRP A 158 -7.29 19.79 18.29
C TRP A 158 -7.89 18.43 17.94
N SER A 159 -8.03 17.53 18.93
CA SER A 159 -8.56 16.17 18.75
C SER A 159 -10.02 16.19 18.30
N ALA A 160 -10.84 17.01 18.95
CA ALA A 160 -12.25 17.21 18.58
C ALA A 160 -12.40 17.84 17.18
N LEU A 161 -11.54 18.80 16.84
CA LEU A 161 -11.60 19.51 15.58
C LEU A 161 -11.11 18.67 14.39
N VAL A 162 -10.04 17.89 14.55
CA VAL A 162 -9.55 16.99 13.49
C VAL A 162 -10.57 15.88 13.20
N GLU A 163 -11.22 15.35 14.24
CA GLU A 163 -12.32 14.39 14.09
C GLU A 163 -13.49 15.02 13.33
N LYS A 164 -13.89 16.26 13.67
CA LYS A 164 -14.94 16.98 12.93
C LYS A 164 -14.60 17.15 11.45
N ALA A 165 -13.37 17.54 11.14
CA ALA A 165 -12.92 17.69 9.75
C ALA A 165 -12.96 16.36 9.00
N TYR A 166 -12.56 15.27 9.66
CA TYR A 166 -12.63 13.92 9.10
C TYR A 166 -14.09 13.45 8.90
N ALA A 167 -14.98 13.72 9.86
CA ALA A 167 -16.41 13.46 9.78
C ALA A 167 -17.06 14.21 8.60
N LYS A 168 -16.72 15.50 8.42
CA LYS A 168 -17.15 16.30 7.26
C LYS A 168 -16.74 15.66 5.94
N MET A 169 -15.49 15.20 5.83
CA MET A 169 -15.00 14.54 4.64
C MET A 169 -15.73 13.21 4.36
N CYS A 170 -16.13 12.50 5.42
CA CYS A 170 -16.89 11.25 5.35
C CYS A 170 -18.41 11.46 5.29
N GLY A 171 -18.91 12.70 5.31
CA GLY A 171 -20.32 13.08 5.18
C GLY A 171 -21.01 13.43 6.50
N CYS A 172 -20.75 12.70 7.58
CA CYS A 172 -21.26 12.95 8.93
C CYS A 172 -20.45 12.15 9.97
N TYR A 173 -20.67 12.40 11.27
CA TYR A 173 -19.99 11.66 12.35
C TYR A 173 -20.30 10.16 12.32
N GLU A 174 -21.57 9.76 12.17
CA GLU A 174 -21.98 8.35 12.10
C GLU A 174 -21.26 7.57 10.98
N ALA A 175 -20.80 8.24 9.90
CA ALA A 175 -20.04 7.58 8.83
C ALA A 175 -18.63 7.11 9.25
N LEU A 176 -18.15 7.56 10.43
CA LEU A 176 -16.91 7.11 11.06
C LEU A 176 -17.12 5.88 11.96
N ASP A 177 -18.37 5.51 12.26
CA ASP A 177 -18.66 4.30 13.03
C ASP A 177 -18.26 3.06 12.21
N GLY A 178 -17.36 2.25 12.76
CA GLY A 178 -16.79 1.10 12.08
C GLY A 178 -15.86 1.48 10.91
N GLY A 179 -14.57 1.21 11.07
CA GLY A 179 -13.60 1.45 10.00
C GLY A 179 -12.30 0.70 10.14
N ASN A 180 -11.43 0.89 9.14
CA ASN A 180 -10.16 0.21 9.06
C ASN A 180 -9.04 1.20 9.40
N THR A 181 -8.28 0.93 10.47
CA THR A 181 -7.19 1.79 10.91
C THR A 181 -6.17 2.05 9.81
N ALA A 182 -5.93 1.09 8.91
CA ALA A 182 -5.06 1.25 7.75
C ALA A 182 -5.47 2.45 6.87
N ASP A 183 -6.77 2.72 6.76
CA ASP A 183 -7.29 3.82 5.95
C ASP A 183 -6.97 5.17 6.57
N ALA A 184 -7.18 5.35 7.88
CA ALA A 184 -6.83 6.59 8.58
C ALA A 184 -5.31 6.82 8.56
N LEU A 185 -4.50 5.78 8.78
CA LEU A 185 -3.04 5.89 8.71
C LEU A 185 -2.56 6.38 7.33
N VAL A 186 -3.17 5.89 6.24
CA VAL A 186 -2.86 6.38 4.88
C VAL A 186 -3.34 7.82 4.70
N ASP A 187 -4.54 8.15 5.20
CA ASP A 187 -5.09 9.50 5.09
C ASP A 187 -4.26 10.55 5.86
N PHE A 188 -3.53 10.15 6.92
CA PHE A 188 -2.63 11.05 7.66
C PHE A 188 -1.21 11.14 7.08
N THR A 189 -0.84 10.26 6.15
CA THR A 189 0.57 10.13 5.74
C THR A 189 0.81 10.20 4.24
N GLY A 190 -0.16 9.78 3.42
CA GLY A 190 0.07 9.42 2.02
C GLY A 190 0.97 8.18 1.84
N GLY A 191 1.26 7.48 2.94
CA GLY A 191 2.10 6.29 2.97
C GLY A 191 1.41 5.07 2.37
N VAL A 192 2.01 3.90 2.59
CA VAL A 192 1.46 2.61 2.16
C VAL A 192 1.20 1.76 3.37
N SER A 193 -0.04 1.38 3.58
CA SER A 193 -0.42 0.48 4.66
C SER A 193 -0.26 -0.98 4.26
N GLU A 194 0.43 -1.73 5.10
CA GLU A 194 0.59 -3.17 4.98
C GLU A 194 -0.06 -3.87 6.17
N PRO A 195 -1.26 -4.44 5.99
CA PRO A 195 -1.88 -5.33 6.96
C PRO A 195 -1.14 -6.68 7.01
N MET A 196 -1.00 -7.24 8.21
CA MET A 196 -0.41 -8.54 8.48
C MET A 196 -1.29 -9.32 9.43
N ASP A 197 -1.53 -10.58 9.10
CA ASP A 197 -2.18 -11.53 10.00
C ASP A 197 -1.12 -12.21 10.87
N LEU A 198 -1.11 -11.88 12.17
CA LEU A 198 -0.18 -12.47 13.15
C LEU A 198 -0.55 -13.91 13.51
N MET A 199 -1.75 -14.37 13.14
CA MET A 199 -2.20 -15.74 13.32
C MET A 199 -1.75 -16.66 12.18
N GLU A 200 -1.17 -16.11 11.11
CA GLU A 200 -0.64 -16.91 10.01
C GLU A 200 0.49 -17.85 10.50
N SER A 201 0.58 -19.03 9.89
CA SER A 201 1.29 -20.18 10.45
C SER A 201 2.79 -19.94 10.67
N GLY A 202 3.20 -20.14 11.92
CA GLY A 202 4.59 -20.28 12.33
C GLY A 202 5.21 -19.09 13.08
N LEU A 203 4.53 -17.96 13.28
CA LEU A 203 5.11 -16.89 14.13
C LEU A 203 5.23 -17.32 15.60
N LYS A 204 4.20 -17.98 16.14
CA LYS A 204 4.22 -18.43 17.55
C LYS A 204 5.30 -19.48 17.83
N ASP A 205 5.57 -20.35 16.85
CA ASP A 205 6.47 -21.49 17.04
C ASP A 205 7.88 -21.28 16.45
N ASN A 206 8.13 -20.20 15.71
CA ASN A 206 9.41 -19.94 15.04
C ASN A 206 10.04 -18.61 15.48
N GLU A 207 11.11 -18.71 16.27
CA GLU A 207 11.86 -17.56 16.79
C GLU A 207 12.53 -16.70 15.70
N GLU A 208 13.00 -17.33 14.62
CA GLU A 208 13.62 -16.63 13.49
C GLU A 208 12.59 -15.74 12.77
N LYS A 209 11.38 -16.27 12.50
CA LYS A 209 10.28 -15.48 11.93
C LYS A 209 9.86 -14.33 12.84
N ARG A 210 9.80 -14.53 14.16
CA ARG A 210 9.50 -13.45 15.12
C ARG A 210 10.57 -12.38 15.10
N SER A 211 11.84 -12.78 15.06
CA SER A 211 12.98 -11.86 14.99
C SER A 211 12.96 -11.04 13.70
N GLU A 212 12.70 -11.67 12.56
CA GLU A 212 12.58 -10.99 11.27
C GLU A 212 11.41 -9.99 11.26
N LEU A 213 10.25 -10.38 11.83
CA LEU A 213 9.13 -9.48 11.99
C LEU A 213 9.47 -8.31 12.92
N PHE A 214 10.12 -8.55 14.06
CA PHE A 214 10.56 -7.49 14.97
C PHE A 214 11.47 -6.48 14.26
N GLU A 215 12.50 -6.93 13.52
CA GLU A 215 13.37 -6.04 12.74
C GLU A 215 12.58 -5.19 11.76
N ARG A 216 11.55 -5.79 11.15
CA ARG A 216 10.69 -5.11 10.19
C ARG A 216 9.83 -4.05 10.86
N VAL A 217 9.23 -4.34 12.01
CA VAL A 217 8.42 -3.38 12.79
C VAL A 217 9.32 -2.23 13.26
N LEU A 218 10.47 -2.56 13.86
CA LEU A 218 11.46 -1.58 14.31
C LEU A 218 11.92 -0.67 13.16
N LYS A 219 12.23 -1.23 11.99
CA LYS A 219 12.62 -0.46 10.81
C LYS A 219 11.52 0.49 10.31
N VAL A 220 10.24 0.13 10.43
CA VAL A 220 9.13 1.03 10.08
C VAL A 220 9.05 2.16 11.09
N HIS A 221 9.11 1.83 12.37
CA HIS A 221 9.09 2.78 13.47
C HIS A 221 10.24 3.80 13.35
N ASP A 222 11.48 3.34 13.19
CA ASP A 222 12.68 4.20 13.12
C ASP A 222 12.69 5.10 11.88
N ARG A 223 11.94 4.74 10.84
CA ARG A 223 11.76 5.53 9.62
C ARG A 223 10.56 6.47 9.68
N GLY A 224 9.96 6.66 10.86
CA GLY A 224 8.83 7.55 11.06
C GLY A 224 7.50 7.03 10.51
N GLY A 225 7.40 5.73 10.21
CA GLY A 225 6.14 5.10 9.87
C GLY A 225 5.18 5.06 11.05
N LEU A 226 3.89 4.92 10.75
CA LEU A 226 2.83 4.75 11.75
C LEU A 226 2.45 3.28 11.86
N ILE A 227 2.21 2.81 13.07
CA ILE A 227 1.98 1.40 13.35
C ILE A 227 0.76 1.27 14.26
N SER A 228 -0.13 0.33 13.91
CA SER A 228 -1.29 -0.01 14.73
C SER A 228 -1.45 -1.53 14.77
N CYS A 229 -2.08 -2.04 15.81
CA CYS A 229 -2.40 -3.45 15.97
C CYS A 229 -3.82 -3.62 16.53
N SER A 230 -4.37 -4.82 16.43
CA SER A 230 -5.68 -5.13 17.01
C SER A 230 -5.79 -6.61 17.38
N ILE A 231 -6.81 -6.91 18.17
CA ILE A 231 -7.24 -8.26 18.50
C ILE A 231 -8.60 -8.49 17.84
N ARG A 232 -8.69 -9.47 16.95
CA ARG A 232 -9.89 -9.75 16.15
C ARG A 232 -11.02 -10.22 17.06
N ALA A 233 -12.17 -9.55 16.97
CA ALA A 233 -13.42 -10.05 17.53
C ALA A 233 -14.09 -10.98 16.51
N THR A 234 -14.52 -12.15 16.96
CA THR A 234 -15.17 -13.17 16.11
C THR A 234 -16.68 -13.09 16.13
N THR A 235 -17.25 -12.49 17.18
CA THR A 235 -18.69 -12.32 17.36
C THR A 235 -19.00 -10.88 17.77
N ALA A 236 -20.24 -10.44 17.58
CA ALA A 236 -20.67 -9.12 18.05
C ALA A 236 -20.56 -8.99 19.58
N ALA A 237 -20.72 -10.09 20.33
CA ALA A 237 -20.53 -10.10 21.78
C ALA A 237 -19.05 -9.97 22.20
N ASP A 238 -18.12 -10.33 21.33
CA ASP A 238 -16.68 -10.13 21.56
C ASP A 238 -16.20 -8.71 21.20
N MET A 239 -17.03 -7.91 20.52
CA MET A 239 -16.67 -6.54 20.15
C MET A 239 -16.48 -5.71 21.42
N GLU A 240 -15.32 -5.07 21.54
CA GLU A 240 -14.93 -4.26 22.68
C GLU A 240 -14.93 -5.02 24.03
N ALA A 241 -14.87 -6.36 23.98
CA ALA A 241 -14.82 -7.21 25.15
C ALA A 241 -13.43 -7.22 25.79
N ARG A 242 -13.39 -7.01 27.12
CA ARG A 242 -12.15 -7.04 27.92
C ARG A 242 -11.72 -8.47 28.23
N LEU A 243 -10.45 -8.76 28.01
CA LEU A 243 -9.79 -10.02 28.34
C LEU A 243 -9.27 -10.03 29.78
N SER A 244 -9.03 -11.21 30.33
CA SER A 244 -8.45 -11.38 31.67
C SER A 244 -7.07 -10.72 31.81
N CYS A 245 -6.33 -10.62 30.71
CA CYS A 245 -5.03 -9.95 30.63
C CYS A 245 -5.11 -8.42 30.48
N GLY A 246 -6.32 -7.83 30.56
CA GLY A 246 -6.55 -6.39 30.47
C GLY A 246 -6.85 -5.86 29.07
N LEU A 247 -6.35 -6.52 28.02
CA LEU A 247 -6.53 -6.14 26.61
C LEU A 247 -7.99 -6.23 26.15
N VAL A 248 -8.32 -5.54 25.06
CA VAL A 248 -9.69 -5.40 24.52
C VAL A 248 -9.75 -5.98 23.11
N LYS A 249 -10.74 -6.83 22.85
CA LYS A 249 -11.04 -7.39 21.52
C LYS A 249 -11.84 -6.43 20.65
N GLY A 250 -11.71 -6.55 19.33
CA GLY A 250 -12.43 -5.71 18.36
C GLY A 250 -12.02 -4.23 18.42
N HIS A 251 -10.85 -3.94 18.99
CA HIS A 251 -10.37 -2.59 19.27
C HIS A 251 -8.97 -2.37 18.69
N ALA A 252 -8.71 -1.14 18.21
CA ALA A 252 -7.44 -0.77 17.61
C ALA A 252 -6.51 -0.14 18.66
N TYR A 253 -5.26 -0.58 18.69
CA TYR A 253 -4.20 -0.02 19.54
C TYR A 253 -3.18 0.70 18.65
N ALA A 254 -2.65 1.81 19.14
CA ALA A 254 -1.53 2.51 18.51
C ALA A 254 -0.22 1.93 19.04
N VAL A 255 0.76 1.65 18.18
CA VAL A 255 2.12 1.32 18.63
C VAL A 255 2.92 2.61 18.69
N THR A 256 3.34 3.00 19.90
CA THR A 256 3.99 4.30 20.17
C THR A 256 5.50 4.19 20.27
N ASP A 257 6.06 3.02 20.57
CA ASP A 257 7.51 2.79 20.55
C ASP A 257 7.86 1.30 20.32
N VAL A 258 9.02 1.04 19.72
CA VAL A 258 9.55 -0.31 19.45
C VAL A 258 11.04 -0.29 19.70
N ARG A 259 11.53 -1.08 20.67
CA ARG A 259 12.92 -0.97 21.12
C ARG A 259 13.52 -2.28 21.56
N ARG A 260 14.85 -2.29 21.58
CA ARG A 260 15.65 -3.29 22.30
C ARG A 260 16.07 -2.71 23.65
N VAL A 261 15.59 -3.30 24.73
CA VAL A 261 15.88 -2.88 26.11
C VAL A 261 16.99 -3.75 26.69
N ARG A 262 17.99 -3.13 27.31
CA ARG A 262 19.09 -3.84 27.97
C ARG A 262 18.67 -4.27 29.37
N LEU A 263 19.00 -5.51 29.74
CA LEU A 263 18.77 -6.04 31.08
C LEU A 263 20.01 -5.90 31.96
N GLY A 264 19.82 -5.61 33.25
CA GLY A 264 20.89 -5.54 34.26
C GLY A 264 21.20 -4.15 34.81
N HIS A 265 22.08 -4.11 35.82
CA HIS A 265 22.49 -2.91 36.55
C HIS A 265 24.00 -2.66 36.39
N GLY A 266 24.40 -1.40 36.22
CA GLY A 266 25.80 -0.95 36.22
C GLY A 266 26.61 -1.24 34.94
N LEU A 267 27.91 -0.94 34.97
CA LEU A 267 28.84 -1.07 33.82
C LEU A 267 28.97 -2.52 33.29
N LEU A 268 28.65 -3.54 34.09
CA LEU A 268 28.68 -4.95 33.66
C LEU A 268 27.56 -5.30 32.68
N ALA A 269 26.44 -4.56 32.68
CA ALA A 269 25.38 -4.72 31.68
C ALA A 269 25.82 -4.26 30.27
N TYR A 270 26.84 -3.38 30.17
CA TYR A 270 27.42 -2.99 28.87
C TYR A 270 28.15 -4.15 28.17
N PHE A 271 28.59 -5.16 28.93
CA PHE A 271 29.30 -6.33 28.39
C PHE A 271 28.39 -7.54 28.16
N ARG A 272 27.11 -7.49 28.58
CA ARG A 272 26.11 -8.53 28.23
C ARG A 272 25.42 -8.17 26.93
N SER A 273 25.36 -9.12 26.00
CA SER A 273 24.77 -8.96 24.68
C SER A 273 23.24 -9.02 24.66
N ASP A 274 22.63 -9.55 25.71
CA ASP A 274 21.20 -9.90 25.70
C ASP A 274 20.34 -8.64 25.82
N LYS A 275 19.56 -8.37 24.77
CA LYS A 275 18.58 -7.30 24.74
C LYS A 275 17.19 -7.90 24.58
N LEU A 276 16.27 -7.42 25.39
CA LEU A 276 14.86 -7.78 25.31
C LEU A 276 14.20 -6.98 24.19
N THR A 277 13.48 -7.64 23.29
CA THR A 277 12.67 -7.00 22.25
C THR A 277 11.33 -6.57 22.86
N MET A 278 11.08 -5.26 22.84
CA MET A 278 9.97 -4.63 23.54
C MET A 278 9.15 -3.80 22.55
N ILE A 279 7.85 -3.76 22.80
CA ILE A 279 6.90 -2.95 22.06
C ILE A 279 6.00 -2.20 23.05
N ARG A 280 5.76 -0.92 22.79
CA ARG A 280 4.85 -0.06 23.57
C ARG A 280 3.61 0.22 22.75
N MET A 281 2.45 0.01 23.34
CA MET A 281 1.17 0.37 22.72
C MET A 281 0.38 1.32 23.60
N ARG A 282 -0.56 2.02 22.97
CA ARG A 282 -1.56 2.85 23.63
C ARG A 282 -2.97 2.42 23.27
N ASN A 283 -3.82 2.30 24.28
CA ASN A 283 -5.26 2.17 24.16
C ASN A 283 -5.90 3.56 23.91
N PRO A 284 -6.60 3.77 22.80
CA PRO A 284 -7.35 4.99 22.49
C PRO A 284 -8.38 5.45 23.53
N TRP A 285 -8.82 4.57 24.43
CA TRP A 285 -9.69 4.96 25.55
C TRP A 285 -8.97 5.73 26.66
N GLY A 286 -7.63 5.75 26.65
CA GLY A 286 -6.85 6.36 27.73
C GLY A 286 -6.92 5.59 29.05
N GLU A 287 -7.40 4.35 29.02
CA GLU A 287 -7.51 3.46 30.18
C GLU A 287 -7.40 1.99 29.72
N ARG A 288 -7.36 1.06 30.69
CA ARG A 288 -7.43 -0.41 30.47
C ARG A 288 -6.20 -0.96 29.75
N GLU A 289 -5.16 -1.09 30.54
CA GLU A 289 -3.85 -1.56 30.11
C GLU A 289 -3.64 -3.07 30.29
N TRP A 290 -2.56 -3.57 29.68
CA TRP A 290 -2.01 -4.90 29.93
C TRP A 290 -1.64 -5.07 31.40
N ASN A 291 -2.05 -6.18 32.01
CA ASN A 291 -1.76 -6.48 33.43
C ASN A 291 -0.77 -7.65 33.63
N GLY A 292 -0.11 -8.10 32.56
CA GLY A 292 0.87 -9.19 32.60
C GLY A 292 2.30 -8.70 32.83
N ALA A 293 3.28 -9.50 32.38
CA ALA A 293 4.70 -9.17 32.50
C ALA A 293 5.03 -7.86 31.76
N TRP A 294 5.84 -7.00 32.38
CA TRP A 294 6.21 -5.66 31.89
C TRP A 294 5.09 -4.62 31.79
N SER A 295 3.91 -4.92 32.36
CA SER A 295 2.91 -3.89 32.69
C SER A 295 3.50 -2.80 33.59
N ASP A 296 2.82 -1.67 33.70
CA ASP A 296 3.31 -0.50 34.43
C ASP A 296 3.74 -0.80 35.88
N SER A 297 2.95 -1.59 36.61
CA SER A 297 3.25 -2.02 37.97
C SER A 297 4.09 -3.31 38.07
N SER A 298 4.58 -3.83 36.95
CA SER A 298 5.29 -5.13 36.89
C SER A 298 6.62 -5.11 37.62
N GLU A 299 6.85 -6.13 38.44
CA GLU A 299 8.08 -6.33 39.21
C GLU A 299 9.30 -6.60 38.29
N GLU A 300 9.06 -7.06 37.06
CA GLU A 300 10.04 -7.29 36.02
C GLU A 300 10.85 -6.04 35.69
N TRP A 301 10.27 -4.84 35.86
CA TRP A 301 10.99 -3.58 35.70
C TRP A 301 12.17 -3.41 36.65
N LYS A 302 12.22 -4.13 37.78
CA LYS A 302 13.39 -4.16 38.67
C LYS A 302 14.64 -4.73 38.00
N LYS A 303 14.48 -5.47 36.90
CA LYS A 303 15.58 -6.01 36.07
C LYS A 303 16.21 -4.97 35.14
N VAL A 304 15.60 -3.79 34.99
CA VAL A 304 16.07 -2.68 34.16
C VAL A 304 16.53 -1.53 35.06
N SER A 305 17.69 -0.94 34.75
CA SER A 305 18.19 0.21 35.51
C SER A 305 17.22 1.40 35.47
N THR A 306 17.19 2.21 36.53
CA THR A 306 16.32 3.41 36.60
C THR A 306 16.56 4.38 35.44
N SER A 307 17.81 4.63 35.05
CA SER A 307 18.13 5.50 33.92
C SER A 307 17.59 4.97 32.59
N GLU A 308 17.63 3.65 32.37
CA GLU A 308 17.04 3.05 31.17
C GLU A 308 15.51 3.12 31.19
N ARG A 309 14.86 2.97 32.36
CA ARG A 309 13.41 3.11 32.52
C ARG A 309 12.94 4.54 32.23
N GLU A 310 13.65 5.53 32.75
CA GLU A 310 13.40 6.95 32.45
C GLU A 310 13.61 7.23 30.95
N ARG A 311 14.67 6.67 30.34
CA ARG A 311 14.98 6.86 28.91
C ARG A 311 13.93 6.28 27.97
N ILE A 312 13.26 5.19 28.36
CA ILE A 312 12.18 4.59 27.56
C ILE A 312 10.79 5.08 27.99
N GLY A 313 10.71 6.00 28.96
CA GLY A 313 9.46 6.59 29.40
C GLY A 313 8.50 5.57 30.02
N VAL A 314 8.98 4.72 30.94
CA VAL A 314 8.06 3.92 31.77
C VAL A 314 7.43 4.85 32.81
N THR A 315 6.15 5.13 32.63
CA THR A 315 5.27 5.75 33.62
C THR A 315 4.55 4.66 34.42
N VAL A 316 3.93 5.04 35.55
CA VAL A 316 3.03 4.16 36.30
C VAL A 316 1.75 4.94 36.50
N GLN A 317 0.94 5.02 35.45
CA GLN A 317 -0.31 5.78 35.39
C GLN A 317 -1.28 4.99 34.50
N ASP A 318 -2.58 4.95 34.83
CA ASP A 318 -3.59 4.36 33.92
C ASP A 318 -3.93 5.41 32.87
N ASP A 319 -3.04 5.54 31.88
CA ASP A 319 -3.12 6.50 30.77
C ASP A 319 -3.37 5.80 29.41
N GLY A 320 -3.50 4.47 29.47
CA GLY A 320 -3.74 3.58 28.35
C GLY A 320 -2.46 3.15 27.64
N GLU A 321 -1.28 3.68 27.99
CA GLU A 321 0.01 3.31 27.42
C GLU A 321 0.67 2.19 28.24
N PHE A 322 1.19 1.15 27.58
CA PHE A 322 1.83 0.04 28.28
C PHE A 322 2.87 -0.64 27.40
N TRP A 323 3.85 -1.25 28.06
CA TRP A 323 4.88 -2.07 27.43
C TRP A 323 4.57 -3.56 27.54
N MET A 324 5.05 -4.33 26.58
CA MET A 324 5.17 -5.79 26.68
C MET A 324 6.34 -6.30 25.85
N THR A 325 6.70 -7.57 26.06
CA THR A 325 7.67 -8.23 25.19
C THR A 325 7.08 -8.44 23.79
N PHE A 326 7.94 -8.50 22.77
CA PHE A 326 7.48 -8.79 21.42
C PHE A 326 6.89 -10.22 21.31
N ASP A 327 7.35 -11.15 22.15
CA ASP A 327 6.79 -12.50 22.21
C ASP A 327 5.34 -12.49 22.75
N ASP A 328 5.08 -11.75 23.84
CA ASP A 328 3.72 -11.58 24.37
C ASP A 328 2.81 -10.90 23.34
N PHE A 329 3.34 -9.92 22.59
CA PHE A 329 2.61 -9.27 21.51
C PHE A 329 2.14 -10.29 20.45
N ILE A 330 3.04 -11.16 19.97
CA ILE A 330 2.71 -12.20 18.97
C ILE A 330 1.71 -13.24 19.52
N VAL A 331 1.73 -13.50 20.83
CA VAL A 331 0.78 -14.43 21.46
C VAL A 331 -0.63 -13.84 21.55
N ASN A 332 -0.74 -12.55 21.90
CA ASN A 332 -2.00 -11.91 22.27
C ASN A 332 -2.69 -11.14 21.13
N PHE A 333 -1.94 -10.58 20.18
CA PHE A 333 -2.50 -9.81 19.06
C PHE A 333 -2.70 -10.66 17.81
N THR A 334 -3.69 -10.30 16.99
CA THR A 334 -4.05 -11.04 15.77
C THR A 334 -3.69 -10.30 14.50
N ASP A 335 -3.71 -8.97 14.52
CA ASP A 335 -3.50 -8.16 13.34
C ASP A 335 -2.49 -7.04 13.64
N LEU A 336 -1.61 -6.78 12.67
CA LEU A 336 -0.61 -5.71 12.71
C LEU A 336 -0.68 -4.93 11.40
N ILE A 337 -0.68 -3.60 11.49
CA ILE A 337 -0.75 -2.69 10.36
C ILE A 337 0.49 -1.81 10.37
N LEU A 338 1.32 -1.94 9.34
CA LEU A 338 2.52 -1.14 9.16
C LEU A 338 2.29 -0.10 8.05
N CYS A 339 2.09 1.16 8.43
CA CYS A 339 2.01 2.27 7.48
C CYS A 339 3.40 2.85 7.20
N ARG A 340 3.91 2.59 6.00
CA ARG A 340 5.26 2.92 5.56
C ARG A 340 5.27 4.27 4.87
N LEU A 341 6.16 5.16 5.31
CA LEU A 341 6.59 6.29 4.50
C LEU A 341 7.62 5.79 3.49
N ILE A 342 7.23 5.77 2.22
CA ILE A 342 8.13 5.27 1.17
C ILE A 342 9.14 6.33 0.80
N ASN A 343 10.42 5.99 0.95
CA ASN A 343 11.51 6.87 0.58
C ASN A 343 11.70 6.89 -0.94
N THR A 344 11.34 8.01 -1.56
CA THR A 344 11.51 8.28 -2.98
C THR A 344 12.66 9.29 -3.26
N SER A 345 13.41 9.69 -2.22
CA SER A 345 14.50 10.66 -2.37
C SER A 345 15.72 10.03 -3.03
N TYR A 346 16.24 10.64 -4.10
CA TYR A 346 17.47 10.19 -4.78
C TYR A 346 18.75 10.35 -3.94
N LEU A 347 18.72 11.15 -2.87
CA LEU A 347 19.84 11.40 -1.97
C LEU A 347 19.60 10.70 -0.63
N SER A 348 19.83 9.39 -0.58
CA SER A 348 19.57 8.58 0.61
C SER A 348 20.56 7.42 0.74
N PHE A 349 20.99 7.13 1.97
CA PHE A 349 21.78 5.94 2.32
C PHE A 349 20.94 4.66 2.43
N HIS A 350 19.62 4.75 2.27
CA HIS A 350 18.67 3.64 2.31
C HIS A 350 18.05 3.34 0.93
N LYS A 351 17.55 2.10 0.74
CA LYS A 351 16.78 1.69 -0.46
C LYS A 351 15.76 2.77 -0.83
N THR A 352 15.93 3.33 -2.02
CA THR A 352 15.04 4.28 -2.66
C THR A 352 14.06 3.52 -3.54
N TRP A 353 12.85 4.04 -3.63
CA TRP A 353 11.80 3.48 -4.46
C TRP A 353 11.40 4.49 -5.53
N GLU A 354 11.16 3.99 -6.73
CA GLU A 354 10.53 4.76 -7.80
C GLU A 354 9.02 4.52 -7.71
N GLU A 355 8.25 5.55 -7.40
CA GLU A 355 6.80 5.42 -7.26
C GLU A 355 6.10 5.79 -8.57
N ALA A 356 5.45 4.81 -9.20
CA ALA A 356 4.52 5.02 -10.29
C ALA A 356 3.08 5.07 -9.76
N VAL A 357 2.41 6.20 -9.98
CA VAL A 357 1.00 6.41 -9.62
C VAL A 357 0.15 6.40 -10.89
N LYS A 358 -0.75 5.43 -11.02
CA LYS A 358 -1.69 5.30 -12.15
C LYS A 358 -3.13 5.48 -11.67
N ARG A 359 -3.85 6.39 -12.32
CA ARG A 359 -5.29 6.58 -12.12
C ARG A 359 -6.01 5.85 -13.23
N GLY A 360 -6.94 4.98 -12.86
CA GLY A 360 -7.73 4.21 -13.83
C GLY A 360 -9.18 4.09 -13.38
N SER A 361 -9.97 3.44 -14.22
CA SER A 361 -11.39 3.22 -13.94
C SER A 361 -11.87 1.90 -14.53
N TRP A 362 -12.70 1.19 -13.77
CA TRP A 362 -13.57 0.16 -14.30
C TRP A 362 -14.82 0.84 -14.87
N ARG A 363 -15.04 0.64 -16.16
CA ARG A 363 -16.15 1.23 -16.93
C ARG A 363 -16.74 0.18 -17.84
N ARG A 364 -18.07 0.16 -17.91
CA ARG A 364 -18.80 -0.69 -18.83
C ARG A 364 -18.75 -0.11 -20.24
N HIS A 365 -18.68 -0.98 -21.23
CA HIS A 365 -18.84 -0.61 -22.62
C HIS A 365 -19.39 -1.80 -23.42
N ASP A 366 -20.20 -1.52 -24.43
CA ASP A 366 -20.83 -2.55 -25.26
C ASP A 366 -19.82 -3.27 -26.17
N ASP A 367 -18.83 -2.52 -26.69
CA ASP A 367 -17.65 -3.08 -27.35
C ASP A 367 -16.71 -3.75 -26.31
N PRO A 368 -16.47 -5.07 -26.39
CA PRO A 368 -15.56 -5.79 -25.50
C PRO A 368 -14.12 -5.27 -25.48
N LEU A 369 -13.64 -4.67 -26.58
CA LEU A 369 -12.29 -4.10 -26.65
C LEU A 369 -12.16 -2.80 -25.85
N LEU A 370 -13.27 -2.09 -25.64
CA LEU A 370 -13.35 -0.86 -24.88
C LEU A 370 -13.88 -1.07 -23.45
N ASN A 371 -14.50 -2.22 -23.17
CA ASN A 371 -14.94 -2.55 -21.81
C ASN A 371 -13.74 -2.62 -20.86
N ARG A 372 -13.87 -2.08 -19.65
CA ARG A 372 -12.82 -2.08 -18.61
C ARG A 372 -13.32 -2.66 -17.28
N ALA A 373 -14.56 -3.13 -17.22
CA ALA A 373 -15.16 -3.75 -16.03
C ALA A 373 -15.29 -5.28 -16.22
N GLY A 374 -14.14 -5.95 -16.29
CA GLY A 374 -14.05 -7.35 -16.72
C GLY A 374 -14.23 -8.39 -15.61
N GLY A 375 -14.19 -7.99 -14.34
CA GLY A 375 -14.21 -8.91 -13.20
C GLY A 375 -12.88 -9.65 -13.00
N CYS A 376 -12.80 -10.48 -11.95
CA CYS A 376 -11.59 -11.23 -11.60
C CYS A 376 -11.31 -12.42 -12.54
N GLY A 377 -10.19 -13.14 -12.30
CA GLY A 377 -9.76 -14.27 -13.12
C GLY A 377 -10.74 -15.45 -13.23
N ASN A 378 -11.77 -15.50 -12.39
CA ASN A 378 -12.88 -16.45 -12.50
C ASN A 378 -13.72 -16.20 -13.77
N HIS A 379 -13.73 -14.97 -14.28
CA HIS A 379 -14.49 -14.54 -15.45
C HIS A 379 -13.60 -14.53 -16.70
N LYS A 380 -13.13 -15.71 -17.13
CA LYS A 380 -12.12 -15.88 -18.18
C LYS A 380 -12.39 -15.10 -19.47
N GLN A 381 -13.66 -14.94 -19.87
CA GLN A 381 -14.06 -14.24 -21.09
C GLN A 381 -13.86 -12.72 -21.03
N SER A 382 -14.00 -12.13 -19.84
CA SER A 382 -13.98 -10.67 -19.65
C SER A 382 -12.79 -10.17 -18.84
N PHE A 383 -12.09 -11.05 -18.11
CA PHE A 383 -10.96 -10.71 -17.24
C PHE A 383 -9.90 -9.83 -17.92
N LEU A 384 -9.49 -10.16 -19.15
CA LEU A 384 -8.46 -9.41 -19.88
C LEU A 384 -8.95 -8.07 -20.46
N GLN A 385 -10.25 -7.79 -20.36
CA GLN A 385 -10.82 -6.50 -20.74
C GLN A 385 -10.48 -5.43 -19.69
N ASN A 386 -10.20 -5.80 -18.43
CA ASN A 386 -9.76 -4.85 -17.41
C ASN A 386 -8.51 -4.04 -17.83
N PRO A 387 -8.24 -2.88 -17.21
CA PRO A 387 -6.98 -2.16 -17.40
C PRO A 387 -5.77 -3.06 -17.16
N GLN A 388 -4.67 -2.83 -17.90
CA GLN A 388 -3.47 -3.65 -17.84
C GLN A 388 -2.24 -2.76 -17.70
N TYR A 389 -1.41 -3.02 -16.69
CA TYR A 389 -0.25 -2.19 -16.37
C TYR A 389 1.02 -3.03 -16.39
N MET A 390 1.94 -2.71 -17.30
CA MET A 390 3.20 -3.41 -17.47
C MET A 390 4.30 -2.77 -16.63
N PHE A 391 5.15 -3.60 -16.02
CA PHE A 391 6.39 -3.19 -15.35
C PHE A 391 7.51 -4.21 -15.55
N ASP A 392 8.75 -3.78 -15.32
CA ASP A 392 9.95 -4.60 -15.44
C ASP A 392 10.66 -4.74 -14.08
N VAL A 393 11.16 -5.94 -13.79
CA VAL A 393 12.12 -6.22 -12.72
C VAL A 393 13.48 -6.39 -13.36
N LYS A 394 14.41 -5.49 -13.03
CA LYS A 394 15.73 -5.37 -13.67
C LYS A 394 16.85 -6.10 -12.93
N LYS A 395 16.62 -6.48 -11.66
CA LYS A 395 17.58 -7.25 -10.86
C LYS A 395 17.23 -8.74 -10.96
N PRO A 396 18.19 -9.65 -10.70
CA PRO A 396 17.93 -11.09 -10.69
C PRO A 396 16.70 -11.48 -9.87
N GLU A 397 16.58 -10.86 -8.70
CA GLU A 397 15.40 -10.87 -7.83
C GLU A 397 15.26 -9.47 -7.23
N ASP A 398 14.04 -8.91 -7.22
CA ASP A 398 13.72 -7.69 -6.49
C ASP A 398 12.33 -7.79 -5.88
N GLU A 399 12.14 -7.00 -4.84
CA GLU A 399 10.88 -6.84 -4.18
C GLU A 399 10.06 -5.75 -4.86
N VAL A 400 8.79 -6.04 -5.12
CA VAL A 400 7.82 -5.10 -5.69
C VAL A 400 6.68 -4.90 -4.69
N LEU A 401 6.35 -3.64 -4.46
CA LEU A 401 5.21 -3.23 -3.63
C LEU A 401 4.11 -2.71 -4.55
N ILE A 402 2.89 -3.21 -4.37
CA ILE A 402 1.72 -2.86 -5.18
C ILE A 402 0.57 -2.53 -4.25
N CYS A 403 -0.04 -1.36 -4.44
CA CYS A 403 -1.24 -0.93 -3.72
C CYS A 403 -2.32 -0.54 -4.72
N LEU A 404 -3.47 -1.21 -4.65
CA LEU A 404 -4.67 -0.88 -5.38
C LEU A 404 -5.67 -0.25 -4.41
N GLN A 405 -6.10 0.97 -4.69
CA GLN A 405 -7.08 1.70 -3.88
C GLN A 405 -8.28 2.07 -4.74
N GLN A 406 -9.49 1.86 -4.24
CA GLN A 406 -10.71 2.41 -4.84
C GLN A 406 -11.05 3.76 -4.21
N LYS A 407 -11.74 4.62 -4.96
CA LYS A 407 -12.21 5.91 -4.43
C LYS A 407 -13.16 5.67 -3.27
N ASP A 408 -12.94 6.36 -2.16
CA ASP A 408 -13.74 6.24 -0.95
C ASP A 408 -15.21 6.61 -1.22
N ARG A 409 -16.13 5.81 -0.68
CA ARG A 409 -17.57 5.94 -0.86
C ARG A 409 -18.31 6.27 0.44
N ARG A 410 -17.63 6.41 1.59
CA ARG A 410 -18.25 6.65 2.91
C ARG A 410 -19.20 7.85 2.91
N ALA A 411 -18.83 8.93 2.20
CA ALA A 411 -19.69 10.12 2.03
C ALA A 411 -21.05 9.84 1.35
N THR A 412 -21.24 8.68 0.74
CA THR A 412 -22.47 8.24 0.08
C THR A 412 -23.18 7.10 0.81
N LEU A 413 -22.81 6.81 2.07
CA LEU A 413 -23.50 5.84 2.92
C LEU A 413 -25.00 6.15 3.06
N ARG A 414 -25.34 7.44 3.21
CA ARG A 414 -26.73 7.93 3.25
C ARG A 414 -27.54 7.53 2.01
N ASP A 415 -26.89 7.39 0.85
CA ASP A 415 -27.52 7.05 -0.41
C ASP A 415 -27.59 5.52 -0.66
N GLY A 416 -27.15 4.69 0.30
CA GLY A 416 -27.01 3.24 0.12
C GLY A 416 -25.90 2.85 -0.88
N ARG A 417 -24.98 3.77 -1.19
CA ARG A 417 -23.89 3.58 -2.17
C ARG A 417 -22.50 3.61 -1.55
N GLY A 418 -22.43 3.56 -0.22
CA GLY A 418 -21.19 3.70 0.54
C GLY A 418 -20.35 2.42 0.65
N GLU A 419 -20.84 1.29 0.18
CA GLU A 419 -20.13 0.01 0.24
C GLU A 419 -18.94 -0.02 -0.72
N ASN A 420 -17.82 -0.54 -0.21
CA ASN A 420 -16.62 -0.81 -1.01
C ASN A 420 -16.88 -1.99 -1.94
N LEU A 421 -16.38 -1.91 -3.17
CA LEU A 421 -16.35 -3.05 -4.07
C LEU A 421 -15.34 -4.08 -3.55
N ALA A 422 -15.61 -5.37 -3.80
CA ALA A 422 -14.58 -6.40 -3.70
C ALA A 422 -13.53 -6.14 -4.78
N ILE A 423 -12.33 -5.70 -4.42
CA ILE A 423 -11.25 -5.38 -5.37
C ILE A 423 -10.03 -6.25 -5.15
N GLY A 424 -9.25 -6.45 -6.21
CA GLY A 424 -7.98 -7.16 -6.17
C GLY A 424 -7.25 -7.05 -7.49
N PHE A 425 -6.09 -7.69 -7.61
CA PHE A 425 -5.34 -7.73 -8.85
C PHE A 425 -4.56 -9.02 -9.01
N ASP A 426 -4.28 -9.36 -10.27
CA ASP A 426 -3.43 -10.49 -10.64
C ASP A 426 -2.16 -9.99 -11.34
N ILE A 427 -1.05 -10.69 -11.12
CA ILE A 427 0.25 -10.41 -11.73
C ILE A 427 0.63 -11.56 -12.64
N HIS A 428 0.89 -11.25 -13.90
CA HIS A 428 1.27 -12.22 -14.92
C HIS A 428 2.68 -11.97 -15.41
N ARG A 429 3.50 -13.02 -15.55
CA ARG A 429 4.79 -12.95 -16.26
C ARG A 429 4.53 -13.01 -17.76
N VAL A 430 5.07 -12.06 -18.51
CA VAL A 430 4.84 -11.92 -19.94
C VAL A 430 6.15 -11.88 -20.72
N GLU A 431 6.04 -11.78 -22.03
CA GLU A 431 7.15 -11.68 -22.96
C GLU A 431 7.96 -10.40 -22.72
N LEU A 432 9.29 -10.52 -22.78
CA LEU A 432 10.22 -9.45 -22.42
C LEU A 432 10.10 -8.20 -23.31
N ASN A 433 9.51 -8.33 -24.49
CA ASN A 433 9.23 -7.23 -25.41
C ASN A 433 7.74 -6.93 -25.59
N ARG A 434 6.85 -7.45 -24.72
CA ARG A 434 5.42 -7.11 -24.78
C ARG A 434 5.24 -5.61 -24.54
N ILE A 435 4.52 -4.97 -25.46
CA ILE A 435 4.13 -3.54 -25.40
C ILE A 435 2.65 -3.32 -25.75
N TYR A 436 1.92 -4.40 -26.05
CA TYR A 436 0.49 -4.41 -26.36
C TYR A 436 -0.27 -5.24 -25.33
N ARG A 437 -1.58 -4.98 -25.22
CA ARG A 437 -2.49 -5.67 -24.31
C ARG A 437 -2.41 -7.19 -24.46
N MET A 438 -2.50 -7.88 -23.33
CA MET A 438 -2.73 -9.31 -23.26
C MET A 438 -4.16 -9.62 -23.69
N HIS A 439 -4.31 -10.63 -24.54
CA HIS A 439 -5.60 -11.17 -24.97
C HIS A 439 -5.73 -12.66 -24.66
N VAL A 440 -4.63 -13.29 -24.25
CA VAL A 440 -4.58 -14.63 -23.69
C VAL A 440 -3.88 -14.58 -22.32
N THR A 441 -4.40 -15.34 -21.37
CA THR A 441 -3.85 -15.40 -20.02
C THR A 441 -2.47 -16.02 -20.05
N GLN A 442 -1.49 -15.31 -19.48
CA GLN A 442 -0.11 -15.80 -19.33
C GLN A 442 0.06 -16.48 -17.96
N GLN A 443 1.30 -16.81 -17.57
CA GLN A 443 1.56 -17.42 -16.28
C GLN A 443 1.26 -16.43 -15.15
N LYS A 444 0.24 -16.73 -14.33
CA LYS A 444 0.00 -16.00 -13.07
C LYS A 444 1.11 -16.33 -12.08
N VAL A 445 1.87 -15.32 -11.68
CA VAL A 445 2.99 -15.45 -10.72
C VAL A 445 2.64 -14.90 -9.33
N GLY A 446 1.53 -14.18 -9.23
CA GLY A 446 1.07 -13.62 -7.97
C GLY A 446 -0.23 -12.86 -8.13
N GLY A 447 -0.66 -12.24 -7.04
CA GLY A 447 -1.86 -11.42 -6.97
C GLY A 447 -2.17 -11.06 -5.53
N SER A 448 -3.17 -10.19 -5.36
CA SER A 448 -3.73 -9.90 -4.05
C SER A 448 -4.87 -10.86 -3.72
N VAL A 449 -5.26 -10.87 -2.45
CA VAL A 449 -6.60 -11.33 -2.07
C VAL A 449 -7.66 -10.35 -2.61
N TYR A 450 -8.91 -10.81 -2.72
CA TYR A 450 -10.05 -9.94 -3.00
C TYR A 450 -10.77 -9.64 -1.70
N ILE A 451 -10.90 -8.36 -1.37
CA ILE A 451 -11.52 -7.90 -0.12
C ILE A 451 -12.38 -6.67 -0.37
N ASN A 452 -13.44 -6.52 0.44
CA ASN A 452 -14.34 -5.35 0.41
C ASN A 452 -13.74 -4.19 1.22
N SER A 453 -12.48 -3.86 0.92
CA SER A 453 -11.74 -2.80 1.58
C SER A 453 -11.46 -1.65 0.61
N ARG A 454 -11.22 -0.45 1.13
CA ARG A 454 -10.86 0.71 0.32
C ARG A 454 -9.52 0.51 -0.40
N SER A 455 -8.61 -0.27 0.18
CA SER A 455 -7.31 -0.57 -0.39
C SER A 455 -6.89 -2.02 -0.18
N VAL A 456 -6.07 -2.51 -1.12
CA VAL A 456 -5.42 -3.82 -1.06
C VAL A 456 -3.95 -3.67 -1.39
N PHE A 457 -3.11 -4.30 -0.58
CA PHE A 457 -1.66 -4.21 -0.68
C PHE A 457 -1.07 -5.60 -0.91
N LYS A 458 -0.03 -5.67 -1.74
CA LYS A 458 0.83 -6.85 -1.88
C LYS A 458 2.29 -6.45 -1.92
N ARG A 459 3.08 -7.11 -1.07
CA ARG A 459 4.53 -7.23 -1.18
C ARG A 459 4.85 -8.58 -1.81
N ILE A 460 5.66 -8.60 -2.86
CA ILE A 460 6.03 -9.82 -3.58
C ILE A 460 7.47 -9.73 -4.09
N GLU A 461 8.21 -10.83 -3.97
CA GLU A 461 9.52 -10.99 -4.60
C GLU A 461 9.32 -11.59 -5.99
N LEU A 462 9.93 -10.96 -6.99
CA LEU A 462 9.85 -11.37 -8.39
C LEU A 462 11.25 -11.48 -8.98
N LYS A 463 11.40 -12.43 -9.91
CA LYS A 463 12.64 -12.61 -10.68
C LYS A 463 12.78 -11.56 -11.76
N GLU A 464 13.96 -11.46 -12.35
CA GLU A 464 14.19 -10.62 -13.53
C GLU A 464 13.19 -10.99 -14.65
N GLY A 465 12.51 -9.97 -15.19
CA GLY A 465 11.52 -10.17 -16.24
C GLY A 465 10.51 -9.04 -16.37
N ARG A 466 9.58 -9.25 -17.30
CA ARG A 466 8.47 -8.34 -17.57
C ARG A 466 7.16 -8.91 -17.04
N TYR A 467 6.34 -8.04 -16.47
CA TYR A 467 5.10 -8.42 -15.80
C TYR A 467 3.95 -7.49 -16.18
N VAL A 468 2.72 -8.00 -16.06
CA VAL A 468 1.48 -7.22 -16.22
C VAL A 468 0.60 -7.39 -14.99
N ILE A 469 0.20 -6.26 -14.39
CA ILE A 469 -0.78 -6.14 -13.32
C ILE A 469 -2.15 -5.88 -13.95
N ILE A 470 -3.14 -6.66 -13.54
CA ILE A 470 -4.54 -6.50 -13.98
C ILE A 470 -5.39 -6.20 -12.75
N PRO A 471 -5.65 -4.91 -12.42
CA PRO A 471 -6.55 -4.54 -11.34
C PRO A 471 -8.01 -4.74 -11.73
N THR A 472 -8.77 -5.40 -10.86
CA THR A 472 -10.15 -5.79 -11.15
C THR A 472 -11.05 -5.62 -9.92
N THR A 473 -12.34 -5.48 -10.18
CA THR A 473 -13.38 -5.86 -9.22
C THR A 473 -13.55 -7.37 -9.23
N PHE A 474 -14.11 -7.95 -8.16
CA PHE A 474 -14.38 -9.39 -8.10
C PHE A 474 -15.38 -9.79 -9.21
N ASP A 475 -16.55 -9.17 -9.20
CA ASP A 475 -17.59 -9.38 -10.21
C ASP A 475 -17.41 -8.44 -11.42
N PRO A 476 -17.77 -8.89 -12.63
CA PRO A 476 -17.75 -8.08 -13.84
C PRO A 476 -18.86 -7.03 -13.84
N GLY A 477 -18.70 -6.00 -14.67
CA GLY A 477 -19.70 -4.95 -14.85
C GLY A 477 -19.80 -3.93 -13.70
N LEU A 478 -19.04 -4.10 -12.62
CA LEU A 478 -18.95 -3.12 -11.55
C LEU A 478 -18.09 -1.93 -11.98
N GLU A 479 -18.59 -0.71 -11.74
CA GLU A 479 -17.89 0.52 -12.11
C GLU A 479 -17.29 1.22 -10.89
N GLY A 480 -16.13 1.84 -11.10
CA GLY A 480 -15.44 2.58 -10.07
C GLY A 480 -14.12 3.15 -10.55
N ASP A 481 -13.64 4.16 -9.85
CA ASP A 481 -12.31 4.72 -10.07
C ASP A 481 -11.32 4.07 -9.11
N PHE A 482 -10.11 3.81 -9.59
CA PHE A 482 -9.02 3.28 -8.78
C PHE A 482 -7.71 4.06 -8.95
N LEU A 483 -6.88 3.96 -7.92
CA LEU A 483 -5.50 4.42 -7.88
C LEU A 483 -4.62 3.19 -7.70
N LEU A 484 -3.76 2.92 -8.68
CA LEU A 484 -2.75 1.89 -8.60
C LEU A 484 -1.40 2.57 -8.32
N ARG A 485 -0.79 2.24 -7.19
CA ARG A 485 0.56 2.67 -6.81
C ARG A 485 1.48 1.46 -6.88
N VAL A 486 2.55 1.58 -7.65
CA VAL A 486 3.55 0.54 -7.80
C VAL A 486 4.91 1.16 -7.57
N PHE A 487 5.74 0.51 -6.77
CA PHE A 487 7.05 1.03 -6.41
C PHE A 487 8.14 0.52 -7.36
N THR A 488 7.87 0.69 -8.65
CA THR A 488 8.79 0.56 -9.80
C THR A 488 8.18 1.31 -11.00
N ASP A 489 8.91 1.42 -12.12
CA ASP A 489 8.42 1.93 -13.39
C ASP A 489 7.18 1.18 -13.89
N VAL A 490 6.13 1.91 -14.30
CA VAL A 490 4.89 1.32 -14.84
C VAL A 490 4.39 2.06 -16.08
N LEU A 491 3.92 1.29 -17.07
CA LEU A 491 3.23 1.78 -18.27
C LEU A 491 1.88 1.08 -18.43
N GLU A 492 0.84 1.81 -18.83
CA GLU A 492 -0.45 1.21 -19.17
C GLU A 492 -0.43 0.65 -20.60
N LEU A 493 -0.93 -0.58 -20.78
CA LEU A 493 -1.12 -1.20 -22.08
C LEU A 493 -2.51 -0.84 -22.62
N THR A 494 -2.56 0.08 -23.58
CA THR A 494 -3.81 0.58 -24.18
C THR A 494 -4.04 0.04 -25.59
N LEU A 495 -2.97 -0.23 -26.35
CA LEU A 495 -3.04 -0.73 -27.71
C LEU A 495 -3.19 -2.26 -27.75
N HIS A 496 -4.07 -2.75 -28.62
CA HIS A 496 -4.35 -4.18 -28.79
C HIS A 496 -3.36 -4.88 -29.73
N GLU A 497 -2.83 -4.14 -30.70
CA GLU A 497 -1.91 -4.60 -31.75
C GLU A 497 -1.13 -3.39 -32.31
N PRO A 498 -0.10 -3.60 -33.15
CA PRO A 498 0.64 -2.50 -33.77
C PRO A 498 -0.27 -1.53 -34.51
N PRO A 499 -0.14 -0.20 -34.32
CA PRO A 499 -1.02 0.74 -34.99
C PRO A 499 -0.74 0.76 -36.49
N GLN A 500 -1.80 0.87 -37.30
CA GLN A 500 -1.65 1.20 -38.72
C GLN A 500 -1.24 2.67 -38.84
N THR A 501 -0.15 2.91 -39.58
CA THR A 501 0.38 4.26 -39.85
C THR A 501 0.39 4.51 -41.35
N CYS A 502 0.60 5.76 -41.78
CA CYS A 502 0.75 6.09 -43.19
C CYS A 502 1.89 5.32 -43.88
N TRP A 503 2.90 4.85 -43.12
CA TRP A 503 4.00 4.02 -43.60
C TRP A 503 3.64 2.54 -43.72
N SER A 504 2.53 2.07 -43.14
CA SER A 504 2.11 0.66 -43.22
C SER A 504 1.84 0.20 -44.65
N GLY A 505 1.40 1.11 -45.54
CA GLY A 505 1.22 0.81 -46.95
C GLY A 505 2.53 0.65 -47.73
N LEU A 506 3.61 1.30 -47.29
CA LEU A 506 4.93 1.26 -47.94
C LEU A 506 5.83 0.15 -47.37
N CYS A 507 5.79 -0.06 -46.05
CA CYS A 507 6.68 -0.96 -45.33
C CYS A 507 6.01 -2.29 -44.94
N GLY A 508 4.75 -2.50 -45.33
CA GLY A 508 3.92 -3.65 -44.96
C GLY A 508 3.39 -3.58 -43.51
N TYR A 509 2.27 -4.26 -43.26
CA TYR A 509 1.68 -4.45 -41.94
C TYR A 509 1.87 -5.90 -41.46
N PRO A 510 2.03 -6.16 -40.16
CA PRO A 510 2.08 -7.52 -39.65
C PRO A 510 0.86 -8.35 -40.06
N SER A 511 1.09 -9.58 -40.48
CA SER A 511 0.05 -10.55 -40.85
C SER A 511 0.01 -11.76 -39.93
N LEU A 512 1.02 -11.89 -39.06
CA LEU A 512 1.15 -12.96 -38.08
C LEU A 512 1.63 -12.38 -36.74
N VAL A 513 1.23 -13.01 -35.65
CA VAL A 513 1.84 -12.85 -34.34
C VAL A 513 2.45 -14.18 -33.92
N THR A 514 3.69 -14.17 -33.46
CA THR A 514 4.40 -15.36 -32.98
C THR A 514 4.94 -15.12 -31.56
N GLN A 515 4.53 -15.94 -30.60
CA GLN A 515 5.20 -16.06 -29.31
C GLN A 515 6.22 -17.21 -29.38
N VAL A 516 7.44 -16.94 -28.91
CA VAL A 516 8.51 -17.93 -28.76
C VAL A 516 8.83 -18.05 -27.28
N HIS A 517 8.73 -19.24 -26.73
CA HIS A 517 9.07 -19.56 -25.33
C HIS A 517 10.27 -20.49 -25.30
N ILE A 518 11.41 -19.97 -24.85
CA ILE A 518 12.61 -20.74 -24.61
C ILE A 518 12.50 -21.32 -23.19
N LEU A 519 12.29 -22.63 -23.10
CA LEU A 519 12.11 -23.30 -21.81
C LEU A 519 13.47 -23.53 -21.15
N SER A 520 14.34 -24.31 -21.78
CA SER A 520 15.61 -24.72 -21.19
C SER A 520 16.62 -25.15 -22.25
N ALA A 521 17.90 -25.15 -21.89
CA ALA A 521 18.93 -25.84 -22.64
C ALA A 521 19.54 -26.98 -21.83
N ASN A 522 19.84 -28.10 -22.52
CA ASN A 522 20.56 -29.30 -22.11
C ASN A 522 22.06 -29.23 -22.46
N GLY A 523 23.02 -29.63 -21.60
CA GLY A 523 24.35 -30.08 -22.04
C GLY A 523 25.21 -29.08 -22.83
N LEU A 524 25.06 -27.77 -22.59
CA LEU A 524 25.83 -26.72 -23.29
C LEU A 524 27.35 -26.92 -23.14
N ALA A 525 28.17 -26.40 -24.06
CA ALA A 525 29.62 -26.38 -23.88
C ALA A 525 30.00 -25.57 -22.63
N GLY A 526 30.93 -26.08 -21.83
CA GLY A 526 31.58 -25.30 -20.77
C GLY A 526 32.77 -24.55 -21.34
N GLN A 527 32.69 -23.23 -21.40
CA GLN A 527 33.72 -22.37 -22.00
C GLN A 527 34.54 -21.59 -20.96
N ASP A 528 34.09 -21.58 -19.70
CA ASP A 528 34.78 -20.91 -18.60
C ASP A 528 35.84 -21.82 -17.97
N SER A 529 36.75 -21.21 -17.20
CA SER A 529 37.88 -21.92 -16.56
C SER A 529 37.45 -23.00 -15.56
N ASN A 530 36.23 -22.91 -15.02
CA ASN A 530 35.62 -23.88 -14.13
C ASN A 530 34.88 -25.02 -14.87
N GLY A 531 34.91 -25.04 -16.21
CA GLY A 531 34.28 -26.07 -17.03
C GLY A 531 32.75 -25.91 -17.18
N VAL A 532 32.19 -24.76 -16.80
CA VAL A 532 30.78 -24.39 -17.06
C VAL A 532 30.72 -23.12 -17.93
N SER A 533 29.56 -22.48 -18.00
CA SER A 533 29.30 -21.25 -18.77
C SER A 533 28.29 -20.38 -18.01
N ASP A 534 28.20 -19.11 -18.38
CA ASP A 534 27.17 -18.14 -18.01
C ASP A 534 26.20 -17.89 -19.20
N PRO A 535 25.35 -18.86 -19.58
CA PRO A 535 24.56 -18.77 -20.80
C PRO A 535 23.43 -17.72 -20.75
N TYR A 536 23.22 -17.06 -21.89
CA TYR A 536 22.01 -16.30 -22.21
C TYR A 536 21.57 -16.55 -23.66
N VAL A 537 20.30 -16.26 -23.96
CA VAL A 537 19.71 -16.49 -25.29
C VAL A 537 19.29 -15.18 -25.95
N ILE A 538 19.45 -15.09 -27.27
CA ILE A 538 18.90 -14.04 -28.13
C ILE A 538 17.93 -14.68 -29.13
N ILE A 539 16.67 -14.26 -29.08
CA ILE A 539 15.65 -14.61 -30.08
C ILE A 539 15.63 -13.48 -31.11
N ARG A 540 15.86 -13.79 -32.38
CA ARG A 540 15.88 -12.84 -33.50
C ARG A 540 14.76 -13.15 -34.49
N CYS A 541 13.98 -12.14 -34.82
CA CYS A 541 12.89 -12.24 -35.80
C CYS A 541 12.75 -10.92 -36.55
N GLU A 542 12.88 -10.94 -37.88
CA GLU A 542 12.67 -9.75 -38.76
C GLU A 542 13.45 -8.46 -38.36
N GLY A 543 14.59 -8.60 -37.69
CA GLY A 543 15.41 -7.47 -37.21
C GLY A 543 15.15 -7.08 -35.74
N GLU A 544 14.03 -7.53 -35.16
CA GLU A 544 13.74 -7.44 -33.73
C GLU A 544 14.58 -8.48 -32.96
N LYS A 545 14.92 -8.17 -31.72
CA LYS A 545 15.64 -9.08 -30.83
C LYS A 545 15.10 -9.04 -29.40
N VAL A 546 15.00 -10.21 -28.79
CA VAL A 546 14.73 -10.40 -27.36
C VAL A 546 15.91 -11.11 -26.73
N ARG A 547 16.47 -10.57 -25.64
CA ARG A 547 17.60 -11.15 -24.92
C ARG A 547 17.15 -11.59 -23.52
N SER A 548 17.47 -12.82 -23.13
CA SER A 548 17.20 -13.31 -21.77
C SER A 548 18.16 -12.72 -20.74
N PRO A 549 17.85 -12.83 -19.44
CA PRO A 549 18.83 -12.77 -18.38
C PRO A 549 19.97 -13.77 -18.57
N VAL A 550 21.09 -13.51 -17.89
CA VAL A 550 22.26 -14.39 -17.86
C VAL A 550 22.08 -15.41 -16.72
N HIS A 551 22.24 -16.70 -17.03
CA HIS A 551 22.21 -17.76 -16.03
C HIS A 551 23.63 -18.13 -15.64
N LYS A 552 23.99 -17.97 -14.37
CA LYS A 552 25.37 -18.13 -13.93
C LYS A 552 25.77 -19.60 -13.72
N ASN A 553 26.99 -19.94 -14.08
CA ASN A 553 27.69 -21.19 -13.77
C ASN A 553 26.86 -22.45 -14.06
N THR A 554 26.26 -22.53 -15.24
CA THR A 554 25.41 -23.67 -15.62
C THR A 554 25.59 -24.10 -17.07
N ARG A 555 25.48 -25.41 -17.29
CA ARG A 555 25.40 -26.02 -18.63
C ARG A 555 23.98 -26.46 -18.98
N ALA A 556 23.05 -26.28 -18.05
CA ALA A 556 21.65 -26.69 -18.17
C ALA A 556 20.70 -25.57 -17.68
N PRO A 557 20.71 -24.37 -18.31
CA PRO A 557 19.87 -23.26 -17.86
C PRO A 557 18.39 -23.54 -18.11
N ASN A 558 17.55 -23.16 -17.14
CA ASN A 558 16.12 -22.98 -17.34
C ASN A 558 15.87 -21.50 -17.65
N PHE A 559 15.77 -21.16 -18.95
CA PHE A 559 15.66 -19.78 -19.40
C PHE A 559 14.30 -19.17 -19.07
N ASP A 560 13.23 -19.97 -19.18
CA ASP A 560 11.83 -19.54 -19.05
C ASP A 560 11.57 -18.14 -19.67
N THR A 561 12.09 -17.93 -20.88
CA THR A 561 12.12 -16.63 -21.55
C THR A 561 11.16 -16.62 -22.70
N LYS A 562 10.28 -15.61 -22.76
CA LYS A 562 9.34 -15.44 -23.85
C LYS A 562 9.59 -14.16 -24.65
N GLY A 563 9.43 -14.24 -25.96
CA GLY A 563 9.42 -13.10 -26.89
C GLY A 563 8.17 -13.12 -27.76
N LEU A 564 7.60 -11.95 -28.04
CA LEU A 564 6.41 -11.76 -28.88
C LEU A 564 6.76 -10.97 -30.13
N PHE A 565 6.47 -11.49 -31.31
CA PHE A 565 6.86 -10.87 -32.58
C PHE A 565 5.66 -10.70 -33.50
N TYR A 566 5.41 -9.46 -33.94
CA TYR A 566 4.44 -9.14 -34.98
C TYR A 566 5.14 -9.15 -36.33
N ARG A 567 4.87 -10.17 -37.14
CA ARG A 567 5.66 -10.57 -38.31
C ARG A 567 4.98 -10.15 -39.60
N LYS A 568 5.76 -9.59 -40.53
CA LYS A 568 5.32 -9.21 -41.87
C LYS A 568 5.66 -10.26 -42.91
N LYS A 569 6.72 -11.04 -42.66
CA LYS A 569 7.32 -12.00 -43.60
C LYS A 569 7.20 -13.40 -43.02
N ALA A 570 6.07 -14.05 -43.27
CA ALA A 570 5.77 -15.39 -42.79
C ALA A 570 6.90 -16.40 -43.04
N ASN A 571 7.57 -16.33 -44.20
CA ASN A 571 8.61 -17.27 -44.60
C ASN A 571 10.00 -16.97 -44.02
N GLN A 572 10.20 -15.85 -43.32
CA GLN A 572 11.49 -15.58 -42.66
C GLN A 572 11.58 -16.36 -41.35
N PRO A 573 12.59 -17.22 -41.17
CA PRO A 573 12.67 -18.06 -39.99
C PRO A 573 13.10 -17.27 -38.75
N ILE A 574 12.72 -17.78 -37.59
CA ILE A 574 13.14 -17.24 -36.29
C ILE A 574 14.44 -17.91 -35.90
N ARG A 575 15.46 -17.11 -35.58
CA ARG A 575 16.76 -17.63 -35.13
C ARG A 575 16.90 -17.45 -33.63
N ILE A 576 17.37 -18.48 -32.97
CA ILE A 576 17.68 -18.44 -31.55
C ILE A 576 19.17 -18.71 -31.40
N GLU A 577 19.88 -17.78 -30.79
CA GLU A 577 21.32 -17.84 -30.57
C GLU A 577 21.61 -17.92 -29.07
N ILE A 578 22.50 -18.81 -28.66
CA ILE A 578 22.96 -18.94 -27.28
C ILE A 578 24.40 -18.46 -27.19
N TYR A 579 24.68 -17.65 -26.18
CA TYR A 579 26.00 -17.09 -25.90
C TYR A 579 26.38 -17.35 -24.45
N ASN A 580 27.67 -17.49 -24.21
CA ASN A 580 28.29 -17.44 -22.90
C ASN A 580 28.70 -15.99 -22.60
N HIS A 581 28.29 -15.45 -21.46
CA HIS A 581 28.65 -14.10 -21.06
C HIS A 581 30.08 -14.06 -20.48
N ASN A 582 30.95 -13.20 -21.03
CA ASN A 582 32.33 -13.06 -20.57
C ASN A 582 32.67 -11.59 -20.26
N ALA A 583 33.70 -11.38 -19.44
CA ALA A 583 34.14 -10.04 -19.04
C ALA A 583 34.60 -9.14 -20.20
N LEU A 584 35.14 -9.71 -21.29
CA LEU A 584 35.64 -8.96 -22.44
C LEU A 584 34.74 -9.09 -23.68
N MET A 585 34.45 -10.32 -24.08
CA MET A 585 33.66 -10.59 -25.28
C MET A 585 32.90 -11.91 -25.12
N ASP A 586 31.58 -11.83 -25.25
CA ASP A 586 30.70 -13.00 -25.16
C ASP A 586 31.04 -14.00 -26.28
N SER A 587 31.08 -15.29 -25.91
CA SER A 587 31.40 -16.38 -26.84
C SER A 587 30.15 -17.12 -27.27
N PHE A 588 30.12 -17.60 -28.51
CA PHE A 588 28.96 -18.29 -29.07
C PHE A 588 28.92 -19.75 -28.60
N LEU A 589 27.74 -20.21 -28.19
CA LEU A 589 27.49 -21.58 -27.74
C LEU A 589 26.70 -22.42 -28.76
N GLY A 590 25.94 -21.77 -29.63
CA GLY A 590 25.19 -22.43 -30.69
C GLY A 590 23.93 -21.70 -31.08
N GLN A 591 23.30 -22.13 -32.17
CA GLN A 591 22.02 -21.60 -32.63
C GLN A 591 21.05 -22.70 -33.05
N VAL A 592 19.77 -22.36 -33.05
CA VAL A 592 18.73 -23.14 -33.73
C VAL A 592 17.89 -22.19 -34.59
N THR A 593 17.34 -22.73 -35.66
CA THR A 593 16.41 -22.02 -36.54
C THR A 593 15.07 -22.70 -36.46
N LEU A 594 14.02 -21.96 -36.10
CA LEU A 594 12.68 -22.50 -36.00
C LEU A 594 11.97 -22.50 -37.37
N PRO A 595 11.18 -23.54 -37.66
CA PRO A 595 10.32 -23.55 -38.84
C PRO A 595 9.25 -22.47 -38.72
N THR A 596 8.76 -21.96 -39.85
CA THR A 596 7.77 -20.88 -39.91
C THR A 596 6.32 -21.39 -39.91
N GLU A 597 6.08 -22.55 -39.31
CA GLU A 597 4.78 -23.21 -39.31
C GLU A 597 3.75 -22.44 -38.46
N GLN A 598 2.50 -22.47 -38.90
CA GLN A 598 1.38 -21.93 -38.13
C GLN A 598 0.93 -22.95 -37.07
N GLY A 599 0.39 -22.46 -35.96
CA GLY A 599 -0.07 -23.28 -34.85
C GLY A 599 0.92 -23.32 -33.68
N GLU A 600 0.77 -24.34 -32.85
CA GLU A 600 1.52 -24.54 -31.61
C GLU A 600 2.37 -25.81 -31.69
N PHE A 601 3.65 -25.71 -31.34
CA PHE A 601 4.49 -26.87 -31.13
C PHE A 601 5.46 -26.66 -29.97
N GLN A 602 5.96 -27.76 -29.42
CA GLN A 602 7.10 -27.79 -28.52
C GLN A 602 8.09 -28.85 -29.02
N GLN A 603 9.37 -28.49 -29.13
CA GLN A 603 10.41 -29.39 -29.62
C GLN A 603 11.75 -29.16 -28.92
N THR A 604 12.57 -30.20 -28.89
CA THR A 604 13.96 -30.15 -28.45
C THR A 604 14.87 -30.27 -29.67
N LEU A 605 15.71 -29.26 -29.90
CA LEU A 605 16.57 -29.15 -31.07
C LEU A 605 18.05 -29.22 -30.68
N HIS A 606 18.88 -29.85 -31.50
CA HIS A 606 20.33 -29.82 -31.35
C HIS A 606 20.90 -28.47 -31.78
N LEU A 607 21.87 -27.97 -31.00
CA LEU A 607 22.56 -26.73 -31.33
C LEU A 607 23.45 -26.91 -32.55
N ARG A 608 23.54 -25.88 -33.38
CA ARG A 608 24.40 -25.85 -34.57
C ARG A 608 25.32 -24.64 -34.58
N ASP A 609 26.42 -24.75 -35.32
CA ASP A 609 27.32 -23.62 -35.57
C ASP A 609 26.74 -22.60 -36.57
N LYS A 610 27.41 -21.46 -36.77
CA LYS A 610 27.01 -20.35 -37.66
C LYS A 610 27.11 -20.66 -39.16
N GLY A 611 27.68 -21.81 -39.55
CA GLY A 611 27.88 -22.20 -40.95
C GLY A 611 26.85 -23.18 -41.52
N ASP A 612 26.69 -23.21 -42.85
CA ASP A 612 25.78 -24.10 -43.60
C ASP A 612 26.38 -25.49 -43.94
N ARG A 613 27.44 -25.93 -43.26
CA ARG A 613 28.04 -27.25 -43.52
C ARG A 613 27.21 -28.36 -42.87
N ARG A 614 27.12 -29.52 -43.53
CA ARG A 614 26.23 -30.64 -43.16
C ARG A 614 26.60 -31.36 -41.84
N ASP A 615 27.79 -31.13 -41.28
CA ASP A 615 28.27 -31.65 -39.98
C ASP A 615 28.67 -30.49 -39.05
N ASN A 616 27.68 -29.78 -38.50
CA ASN A 616 27.90 -28.59 -37.65
C ASN A 616 27.20 -28.72 -36.28
N ASP A 617 26.90 -29.94 -35.83
CA ASP A 617 26.27 -30.17 -34.54
C ASP A 617 27.21 -29.78 -33.39
N LEU A 618 26.71 -28.93 -32.50
CA LEU A 618 27.38 -28.47 -31.29
C LEU A 618 26.84 -29.23 -30.08
N PRO A 619 27.63 -29.33 -28.99
CA PRO A 619 27.15 -29.94 -27.76
C PRO A 619 25.98 -29.15 -27.17
N GLY A 620 24.92 -29.89 -26.87
CA GLY A 620 23.75 -29.39 -26.16
C GLY A 620 22.49 -29.34 -27.00
N THR A 621 21.38 -29.17 -26.31
CA THR A 621 20.04 -29.12 -26.90
C THR A 621 19.27 -27.93 -26.35
N LEU A 622 18.30 -27.43 -27.11
CA LEU A 622 17.40 -26.35 -26.71
C LEU A 622 15.96 -26.84 -26.79
N THR A 623 15.22 -26.70 -25.69
CA THR A 623 13.78 -26.96 -25.64
C THR A 623 13.02 -25.65 -25.82
N VAL A 624 12.19 -25.60 -26.85
CA VAL A 624 11.47 -24.40 -27.27
C VAL A 624 10.01 -24.73 -27.58
N ALA A 625 9.11 -23.86 -27.16
CA ALA A 625 7.72 -23.84 -27.60
C ALA A 625 7.47 -22.60 -28.45
N MET A 626 6.62 -22.72 -29.45
CA MET A 626 6.24 -21.61 -30.33
C MET A 626 4.75 -21.68 -30.63
N VAL A 627 4.10 -20.52 -30.58
CA VAL A 627 2.70 -20.33 -30.99
C VAL A 627 2.68 -19.25 -32.05
N THR A 628 2.12 -19.53 -33.24
CA THR A 628 1.93 -18.54 -34.31
C THR A 628 0.49 -18.48 -34.75
N SER A 629 -0.05 -17.27 -34.88
CA SER A 629 -1.43 -17.01 -35.29
C SER A 629 -1.54 -15.90 -36.34
N PRO A 630 -2.48 -16.00 -37.30
CA PRO A 630 -2.85 -14.91 -38.20
C PRO A 630 -3.70 -13.82 -37.54
N VAL A 631 -4.25 -14.08 -36.34
CA VAL A 631 -5.02 -13.11 -35.56
C VAL A 631 -4.06 -12.42 -34.59
N LEU A 632 -3.74 -11.15 -34.85
CA LEU A 632 -2.71 -10.40 -34.11
C LEU A 632 -3.02 -10.23 -32.61
N THR A 633 -4.28 -10.39 -32.22
CA THR A 633 -4.78 -10.31 -30.85
C THR A 633 -5.03 -11.68 -30.21
N SER A 634 -4.54 -12.79 -30.76
CA SER A 634 -4.81 -14.12 -30.20
C SER A 634 -3.68 -14.68 -29.32
N ILE A 635 -2.73 -13.84 -28.91
CA ILE A 635 -1.54 -14.24 -28.12
C ILE A 635 -1.27 -13.28 -26.94
#